data_AF-A0A1W6AIG3-F1
#
_entry.id   AF-A0A1W6AIG3-F1
#
_cell.length_a   1.000
_cell.length_b   1.000
_cell.length_c   1.000
_cell.angle_alpha   90.00
_cell.angle_beta   90.00
_cell.angle_gamma   90.00
#
_symmetry.space_group_name_H-M   'P 1'
#
loop_
_entity.id
_entity.type
_entity.pdbx_description
1 polymer ?
#
loop_
_entity_poly.entity_id
_entity_poly.type
_entity_poly.pdbx_seq_one_letter_code
_entity_poly.pdbx_strand_id
1 'polypeptide(L)'
;MARSKFDREFEQILEKHWKPLLMLGGAGFVWFSKDKIFIEVMRIVPTAADVMSRIGRLALLGIMIYALIRIFFHYLYLYFEKKRYRYVMMIPHIEDEVTTEKLGQMIRHVHGTGRKPLERLIKGRDWYRMIMYRPEGRKERVRYYIGGPEDGLKRILQAIQSAYIHSEVYTIPKEEMPFPKRKAVGGRMVLKRKRLEATLSLARYTRDVLPMLGSAIEEKTWVDIAFSPDNGYRLTKGIRKAEKAIKKKKRQELDAFEKEEIRALNKRFSKNEVAFQVSVSFASDHYPGVPVIKNLGHMVASIMADVNELRYRWWRRCIPTVPHPIYGNMIWTGSELLNLFHLPNVTGDKESKIEKRILYLDKGETMIPDDMLSEGIAIGHVMHPYIKNRLVQIREEFFKNHGYITGKVGSGKSTIAMKVMQSVIDQWIENPEEPGGLSLLDPTEDLAYIALNRLLKAKKDGKHVDWSKVHFFRFRNTAYPPALNLLHRFPGEDTQTVVEAVMEMIKFMIQGQAPQTERLLRAIIGTLLCDQNQQHTILSIPLFITDEVFRAYVLENLGGPEKKYYTNFWKYEVGKALEDSTQAILNRLDIFRSTAHLKRIYGQSHFSLNIRTWMDQGHLVFYDLAGMGKEDRQLTVGYIANQYHRIAQQRPHGSKLHLMMIDEAQEVQVPVLPSIIEKDRKHGLGLWVITQQVSGQLDKTLTDRLTEAGGNYFVCRQGHSSAKVLEGVMQKQFRTEYLQNLPNLVVAIQTQDYLDGKAKNVWCTVQVPPLNRYLPDGKVVTYGNDVEMKASNEWTASKICELEQGSGKSSAEIDKEIDEFLYGKGKYLVPEKVMLKKEEPTIKSGLDEMEEEASLVRGTSEKQENKEKVDGRDSQKKQMQEIEKVIQHAQILPFRKQKAETKQTVTVGAKNETDSIKIEKQVELSKETNQKTETWIEDEISGFDSWEKE
;
A
#
# COMPACT_ATOMS: atom_id res chain seq x y z
N MET A 1 -32.22 25.21 -15.63
CA MET A 1 -33.50 25.43 -14.91
C MET A 1 -34.00 26.85 -15.15
N ALA A 2 -35.30 27.01 -15.36
CA ALA A 2 -35.93 28.30 -15.63
C ALA A 2 -35.99 29.15 -14.35
N ARG A 3 -35.58 30.42 -14.43
CA ARG A 3 -35.89 31.41 -13.38
C ARG A 3 -37.40 31.45 -13.15
N SER A 4 -37.82 31.69 -11.91
CA SER A 4 -39.22 31.83 -11.57
C SER A 4 -39.84 32.91 -12.48
N LYS A 5 -41.08 32.67 -12.93
CA LYS A 5 -41.84 33.60 -13.77
C LYS A 5 -41.87 35.00 -13.13
N PHE A 6 -41.92 35.03 -11.80
CA PHE A 6 -41.88 36.23 -10.97
C PHE A 6 -40.61 37.05 -11.15
N ASP A 7 -39.41 36.44 -11.19
CA ASP A 7 -38.16 37.19 -11.36
C ASP A 7 -38.03 37.84 -12.75
N ARG A 8 -38.54 37.16 -13.79
CA ARG A 8 -38.57 37.70 -15.15
C ARG A 8 -39.60 38.81 -15.30
N GLU A 9 -40.77 38.64 -14.68
CA GLU A 9 -41.81 39.67 -14.66
C GLU A 9 -41.39 40.87 -13.81
N PHE A 10 -40.69 40.66 -12.70
CA PHE A 10 -40.19 41.72 -11.84
C PHE A 10 -39.07 42.52 -12.52
N GLU A 11 -38.09 41.90 -13.19
CA GLU A 11 -37.08 42.61 -13.99
C GLU A 11 -37.71 43.35 -15.19
N GLN A 12 -38.74 42.79 -15.84
CA GLN A 12 -39.48 43.47 -16.91
C GLN A 12 -40.33 44.64 -16.41
N ILE A 13 -40.96 44.52 -15.24
CA ILE A 13 -41.69 45.60 -14.58
C ILE A 13 -40.71 46.69 -14.16
N LEU A 14 -39.55 46.32 -13.59
CA LEU A 14 -38.52 47.30 -13.22
C LEU A 14 -37.97 48.03 -14.44
N GLU A 15 -37.68 47.37 -15.56
CA GLU A 15 -37.18 48.06 -16.77
C GLU A 15 -38.26 48.87 -17.51
N LYS A 16 -39.51 48.38 -17.58
CA LYS A 16 -40.61 49.04 -18.29
C LYS A 16 -41.21 50.18 -17.48
N HIS A 17 -41.22 50.05 -16.16
CA HIS A 17 -41.83 50.98 -15.22
C HIS A 17 -40.82 51.69 -14.31
N TRP A 18 -39.50 51.67 -14.60
CA TRP A 18 -38.51 52.38 -13.76
C TRP A 18 -38.83 53.87 -13.60
N LYS A 19 -39.34 54.52 -14.66
CA LYS A 19 -39.79 55.92 -14.61
C LYS A 19 -41.00 56.11 -13.67
N PRO A 20 -42.11 55.34 -13.78
CA PRO A 20 -43.20 55.42 -12.82
C PRO A 20 -42.85 54.94 -11.40
N LEU A 21 -41.90 54.01 -11.21
CA LEU A 21 -41.40 53.61 -9.89
C LEU A 21 -40.53 54.69 -9.23
N LEU A 22 -39.73 55.43 -10.02
CA LEU A 22 -39.05 56.64 -9.56
C LEU A 22 -40.03 57.78 -9.28
N MET A 23 -41.12 57.87 -10.06
CA MET A 23 -42.21 58.82 -9.80
C MET A 23 -43.04 58.41 -8.57
N LEU A 24 -43.20 57.12 -8.26
CA LEU A 24 -43.87 56.62 -7.05
C LEU A 24 -42.97 56.75 -5.81
N GLY A 25 -41.66 56.51 -5.93
CA GLY A 25 -40.69 56.81 -4.88
C GLY A 25 -40.56 58.33 -4.65
N GLY A 26 -40.61 59.12 -5.72
CA GLY A 26 -40.68 60.59 -5.67
C GLY A 26 -42.01 61.09 -5.10
N ALA A 27 -43.14 60.48 -5.45
CA ALA A 27 -44.46 60.80 -4.90
C ALA A 27 -44.59 60.38 -3.43
N GLY A 28 -43.99 59.25 -3.03
CA GLY A 28 -43.88 58.83 -1.64
C GLY A 28 -43.01 59.77 -0.81
N PHE A 29 -41.91 60.27 -1.37
CA PHE A 29 -41.06 61.30 -0.74
C PHE A 29 -41.78 62.65 -0.63
N VAL A 30 -42.54 63.06 -1.66
CA VAL A 30 -43.38 64.26 -1.67
C VAL A 30 -44.58 64.14 -0.72
N TRP A 31 -45.17 62.95 -0.59
CA TRP A 31 -46.30 62.68 0.32
C TRP A 31 -45.86 62.60 1.77
N PHE A 32 -44.68 62.03 2.07
CA PHE A 32 -44.10 62.01 3.42
C PHE A 32 -43.56 63.38 3.85
N SER A 33 -43.27 64.27 2.89
CA SER A 33 -42.73 65.62 3.13
C SER A 33 -43.77 66.74 2.95
N LYS A 34 -45.06 66.39 2.74
CA LYS A 34 -46.13 67.33 2.34
C LYS A 34 -46.32 68.47 3.34
N ASP A 35 -46.26 68.19 4.64
CA ASP A 35 -46.58 69.17 5.67
C ASP A 35 -45.43 70.16 5.96
N LYS A 36 -44.18 69.80 5.63
CA LYS A 36 -43.01 70.68 5.82
C LYS A 36 -42.63 71.48 4.59
N ILE A 37 -42.89 70.98 3.37
CA ILE A 37 -42.49 71.67 2.13
C ILE A 37 -43.57 72.67 1.67
N PHE A 38 -44.86 72.37 1.88
CA PHE A 38 -45.95 73.21 1.38
C PHE A 38 -46.05 74.56 2.11
N ILE A 39 -45.66 74.62 3.40
CA ILE A 39 -45.70 75.84 4.23
C ILE A 39 -44.52 76.77 3.90
N GLU A 40 -43.35 76.23 3.55
CA GLU A 40 -42.17 77.03 3.18
C GLU A 40 -42.26 77.56 1.73
N VAL A 41 -42.92 76.82 0.83
CA VAL A 41 -43.01 77.14 -0.62
C VAL A 41 -44.01 78.26 -0.92
N MET A 42 -45.04 78.45 -0.09
CA MET A 42 -46.05 79.51 -0.31
C MET A 42 -45.63 80.90 0.18
N ARG A 43 -44.47 81.06 0.83
CA ARG A 43 -44.02 82.36 1.36
C ARG A 43 -43.01 83.09 0.48
N ILE A 44 -42.48 82.46 -0.57
CA ILE A 44 -41.41 83.04 -1.40
C ILE A 44 -41.66 82.71 -2.88
N VAL A 45 -42.52 83.51 -3.52
CA VAL A 45 -42.50 83.69 -4.97
C VAL A 45 -42.10 85.14 -5.21
N PRO A 46 -40.79 85.40 -5.36
CA PRO A 46 -40.22 85.36 -6.70
C PRO A 46 -38.85 84.68 -6.71
N THR A 47 -38.74 83.50 -7.34
CA THR A 47 -37.54 82.94 -8.01
C THR A 47 -37.76 81.43 -8.25
N ALA A 48 -38.72 81.09 -9.11
CA ALA A 48 -38.88 79.70 -9.56
C ALA A 48 -37.56 79.12 -10.14
N ALA A 49 -36.70 79.99 -10.69
CA ALA A 49 -35.35 79.64 -11.13
C ALA A 49 -34.41 79.22 -9.98
N ASP A 50 -34.49 79.84 -8.79
CA ASP A 50 -33.60 79.51 -7.67
C ASP A 50 -34.02 78.22 -6.96
N VAL A 51 -35.34 77.95 -6.87
CA VAL A 51 -35.86 76.67 -6.36
C VAL A 51 -35.50 75.51 -7.31
N MET A 52 -35.67 75.69 -8.63
CA MET A 52 -35.21 74.70 -9.62
C MET A 52 -33.69 74.49 -9.58
N SER A 53 -32.90 75.55 -9.35
CA SER A 53 -31.44 75.43 -9.17
C SER A 53 -31.07 74.66 -7.90
N ARG A 54 -31.82 74.83 -6.80
CA ARG A 54 -31.60 74.11 -5.53
C ARG A 54 -32.01 72.65 -5.63
N ILE A 55 -33.13 72.34 -6.28
CA ILE A 55 -33.56 70.95 -6.56
C ILE A 55 -32.55 70.26 -7.49
N GLY A 56 -32.09 70.96 -8.54
CA GLY A 56 -31.03 70.48 -9.42
C GLY A 56 -29.72 70.20 -8.66
N ARG A 57 -29.29 71.10 -7.77
CA ARG A 57 -28.11 70.91 -6.91
C ARG A 57 -28.27 69.73 -5.95
N LEU A 58 -29.44 69.55 -5.32
CA LEU A 58 -29.71 68.40 -4.44
C LEU A 58 -29.76 67.08 -5.20
N ALA A 59 -30.34 67.05 -6.40
CA ALA A 59 -30.31 65.86 -7.25
C ALA A 59 -28.88 65.51 -7.69
N LEU A 60 -28.07 66.51 -8.05
CA LEU A 60 -26.67 66.33 -8.43
C LEU A 60 -25.82 65.89 -7.23
N LEU A 61 -26.09 66.42 -6.04
CA LEU A 61 -25.46 66.03 -4.78
C LEU A 61 -25.88 64.61 -4.36
N GLY A 62 -27.14 64.23 -4.58
CA GLY A 62 -27.61 62.85 -4.42
C GLY A 62 -26.96 61.86 -5.40
N ILE A 63 -26.78 62.26 -6.66
CA ILE A 63 -26.04 61.47 -7.67
C ILE A 63 -24.56 61.34 -7.27
N MET A 64 -23.94 62.41 -6.77
CA MET A 64 -22.57 62.42 -6.25
C MET A 64 -22.42 61.51 -5.03
N ILE A 65 -23.31 61.61 -4.04
CA ILE A 65 -23.31 60.74 -2.86
C ILE A 65 -23.50 59.28 -3.28
N TYR A 66 -24.45 58.99 -4.17
CA TYR A 66 -24.64 57.65 -4.70
C TYR A 66 -23.40 57.13 -5.44
N ALA A 67 -22.74 57.99 -6.23
CA ALA A 67 -21.49 57.64 -6.91
C ALA A 67 -20.36 57.37 -5.91
N LEU A 68 -20.20 58.19 -4.86
CA LEU A 68 -19.21 57.99 -3.79
C LEU A 68 -19.47 56.70 -3.01
N ILE A 69 -20.73 56.43 -2.63
CA ILE A 69 -21.13 55.17 -2.00
C ILE A 69 -20.82 53.98 -2.90
N ARG A 70 -21.13 54.07 -4.19
CA ARG A 70 -20.82 53.03 -5.18
C ARG A 70 -19.31 52.80 -5.32
N ILE A 71 -18.50 53.86 -5.34
CA ILE A 71 -17.03 53.77 -5.40
C ILE A 71 -16.50 53.13 -4.11
N PHE A 72 -17.00 53.54 -2.95
CA PHE A 72 -16.63 52.98 -1.65
C PHE A 72 -16.94 51.48 -1.57
N PHE A 73 -18.18 51.07 -1.86
CA PHE A 73 -18.56 49.66 -1.89
C PHE A 73 -17.78 48.86 -2.95
N HIS A 74 -17.47 49.47 -4.11
CA HIS A 74 -16.64 48.84 -5.13
C HIS A 74 -15.21 48.58 -4.63
N TYR A 75 -14.61 49.54 -3.92
CA TYR A 75 -13.26 49.39 -3.36
C TYR A 75 -13.23 48.37 -2.22
N LEU A 76 -14.22 48.43 -1.34
CA LEU A 76 -14.41 47.47 -0.24
C LEU A 76 -14.59 46.04 -0.80
N TYR A 77 -15.35 45.91 -1.89
CA TYR A 77 -15.51 44.66 -2.61
C TYR A 77 -14.18 44.13 -3.15
N LEU A 78 -13.41 44.96 -3.88
CA LEU A 78 -12.11 44.56 -4.41
C LEU A 78 -11.15 44.12 -3.30
N TYR A 79 -11.22 44.78 -2.14
CA TYR A 79 -10.45 44.42 -0.95
C TYR A 79 -10.84 43.04 -0.40
N PHE A 80 -12.13 42.79 -0.17
CA PHE A 80 -12.62 41.50 0.33
C PHE A 80 -12.47 40.36 -0.67
N GLU A 81 -12.62 40.62 -1.97
CA GLU A 81 -12.45 39.60 -2.98
C GLU A 81 -10.98 39.21 -3.11
N LYS A 82 -10.04 40.16 -3.00
CA LYS A 82 -8.61 39.82 -2.88
C LYS A 82 -8.31 38.87 -1.73
N LYS A 83 -9.01 38.97 -0.59
CA LYS A 83 -8.80 38.05 0.54
C LYS A 83 -9.43 36.67 0.32
N ARG A 84 -10.58 36.61 -0.36
CA ARG A 84 -11.36 35.37 -0.58
C ARG A 84 -11.07 34.65 -1.90
N TYR A 85 -10.19 35.20 -2.72
CA TYR A 85 -9.82 34.56 -3.98
C TYR A 85 -8.82 33.45 -3.72
N ARG A 86 -9.17 32.23 -4.12
CA ARG A 86 -8.35 31.02 -3.94
C ARG A 86 -7.93 30.46 -5.29
N TYR A 87 -6.83 29.72 -5.25
CA TYR A 87 -6.25 29.03 -6.39
C TYR A 87 -6.12 27.55 -6.08
N VAL A 88 -6.42 26.75 -7.08
CA VAL A 88 -6.32 25.30 -7.02
C VAL A 88 -5.68 24.83 -8.31
N MET A 89 -4.66 23.99 -8.23
CA MET A 89 -4.08 23.33 -9.39
C MET A 89 -4.82 22.03 -9.65
N MET A 90 -5.07 21.73 -10.92
CA MET A 90 -5.65 20.47 -11.34
C MET A 90 -4.69 19.73 -12.27
N ILE A 91 -4.59 18.42 -12.07
CA ILE A 91 -3.80 17.54 -12.93
C ILE A 91 -4.75 16.56 -13.63
N PRO A 92 -4.78 16.52 -14.97
CA PRO A 92 -5.56 15.54 -15.72
C PRO A 92 -4.98 14.13 -15.58
N HIS A 93 -5.84 13.11 -15.66
CA HIS A 93 -5.46 11.71 -15.59
C HIS A 93 -5.81 11.00 -16.92
N ILE A 94 -4.96 10.07 -17.35
CA ILE A 94 -5.08 9.36 -18.65
C ILE A 94 -6.38 8.55 -18.79
N GLU A 95 -6.97 8.11 -17.69
CA GLU A 95 -8.21 7.31 -17.70
C GLU A 95 -9.50 8.12 -17.88
N ASP A 96 -9.41 9.46 -17.90
CA ASP A 96 -10.59 10.31 -18.09
C ASP A 96 -11.04 10.37 -19.56
N GLU A 97 -12.04 9.56 -19.90
CA GLU A 97 -12.68 9.62 -21.22
C GLU A 97 -13.63 10.82 -21.35
N VAL A 98 -13.14 11.89 -21.99
CA VAL A 98 -13.87 13.14 -22.15
C VAL A 98 -14.59 13.23 -23.50
N THR A 99 -15.92 13.25 -23.45
CA THR A 99 -16.78 13.44 -24.63
C THR A 99 -17.29 14.88 -24.73
N THR A 100 -17.69 15.30 -25.93
CA THR A 100 -18.28 16.63 -26.19
C THR A 100 -19.54 16.88 -25.36
N GLU A 101 -20.32 15.83 -25.08
CA GLU A 101 -21.51 15.91 -24.24
C GLU A 101 -21.18 16.17 -22.77
N LYS A 102 -20.20 15.45 -22.20
CA LYS A 102 -19.71 15.66 -20.83
C LYS A 102 -19.20 17.10 -20.66
N LEU A 103 -18.40 17.60 -21.60
CA LEU A 103 -17.92 18.99 -21.59
C LEU A 103 -19.07 20.01 -21.71
N GLY A 104 -20.06 19.72 -22.56
CA GLY A 104 -21.27 20.52 -22.69
C GLY A 104 -22.11 20.57 -21.40
N GLN A 105 -22.14 19.50 -20.62
CA GLN A 105 -22.76 19.48 -19.30
C GLN A 105 -21.91 20.25 -18.28
N MET A 106 -20.60 20.02 -18.25
CA MET A 106 -19.66 20.75 -17.38
C MET A 106 -19.82 22.26 -17.52
N ILE A 107 -19.79 22.79 -18.76
CA ILE A 107 -19.87 24.24 -18.98
C ILE A 107 -21.21 24.85 -18.56
N ARG A 108 -22.31 24.08 -18.65
CA ARG A 108 -23.63 24.49 -18.15
C ARG A 108 -23.67 24.55 -16.63
N HIS A 109 -23.05 23.58 -15.95
CA HIS A 109 -22.90 23.63 -14.49
C HIS A 109 -22.06 24.83 -14.06
N VAL A 110 -20.95 25.09 -14.75
CA VAL A 110 -20.11 26.28 -14.53
C VAL A 110 -20.91 27.57 -14.72
N HIS A 111 -21.74 27.69 -15.75
CA HIS A 111 -22.63 28.86 -15.92
C HIS A 111 -23.59 29.05 -14.74
N GLY A 112 -24.14 27.94 -14.23
CA GLY A 112 -25.07 27.92 -13.09
C GLY A 112 -24.45 28.34 -11.76
N THR A 113 -23.11 28.36 -11.65
CA THR A 113 -22.42 28.85 -10.43
C THR A 113 -22.48 30.38 -10.27
N GLY A 114 -22.90 31.10 -11.31
CA GLY A 114 -22.95 32.55 -11.35
C GLY A 114 -23.78 33.18 -10.23
N ARG A 115 -23.26 34.23 -9.59
CA ARG A 115 -24.00 35.04 -8.59
C ARG A 115 -25.34 35.56 -9.15
N LYS A 116 -26.35 35.66 -8.29
CA LYS A 116 -27.68 36.22 -8.68
C LYS A 116 -27.57 37.73 -9.01
N PRO A 117 -28.52 38.33 -9.76
CA PRO A 117 -28.45 39.75 -10.15
C PRO A 117 -28.32 40.74 -8.98
N LEU A 118 -29.07 40.53 -7.89
CA LEU A 118 -28.99 41.36 -6.69
C LEU A 118 -27.63 41.24 -5.99
N GLU A 119 -27.10 40.03 -5.90
CA GLU A 119 -25.76 39.78 -5.35
C GLU A 119 -24.68 40.43 -6.21
N ARG A 120 -24.84 40.44 -7.54
CA ARG A 120 -23.91 41.11 -8.47
C ARG A 120 -23.91 42.63 -8.33
N LEU A 121 -25.02 43.22 -7.92
CA LEU A 121 -25.11 44.66 -7.70
C LEU A 121 -24.29 45.09 -6.47
N ILE A 122 -24.31 44.26 -5.41
CA ILE A 122 -23.65 44.52 -4.13
C ILE A 122 -22.19 44.05 -4.15
N LYS A 123 -21.95 42.82 -4.62
CA LYS A 123 -20.67 42.10 -4.57
C LYS A 123 -19.99 42.03 -5.94
N GLY A 124 -20.38 42.81 -6.94
CA GLY A 124 -19.76 42.75 -8.27
C GLY A 124 -19.90 41.38 -8.99
N ARG A 125 -19.29 41.27 -10.17
CA ARG A 125 -19.28 40.03 -10.96
C ARG A 125 -18.25 39.05 -10.40
N ASP A 126 -18.65 37.80 -10.30
CA ASP A 126 -17.77 36.69 -9.98
C ASP A 126 -16.90 36.33 -11.20
N TRP A 127 -15.62 36.67 -11.11
CA TRP A 127 -14.63 36.33 -12.13
C TRP A 127 -13.85 35.07 -11.74
N TYR A 128 -13.99 34.06 -12.57
CA TYR A 128 -13.21 32.84 -12.51
C TYR A 128 -12.10 32.90 -13.55
N ARG A 129 -11.11 32.05 -13.42
CA ARG A 129 -10.05 31.93 -14.42
C ARG A 129 -9.47 30.54 -14.49
N MET A 130 -8.88 30.24 -15.63
CA MET A 130 -7.95 29.13 -15.82
C MET A 130 -6.61 29.67 -16.30
N ILE A 131 -5.54 29.37 -15.58
CA ILE A 131 -4.17 29.75 -15.92
C ILE A 131 -3.42 28.49 -16.34
N MET A 132 -2.79 28.54 -17.51
CA MET A 132 -1.78 27.57 -17.93
C MET A 132 -0.41 28.21 -17.71
N TYR A 133 0.46 27.52 -16.98
CA TYR A 133 1.79 28.03 -16.65
C TYR A 133 2.84 26.94 -16.69
N ARG A 134 3.99 27.22 -17.30
CA ARG A 134 5.17 26.36 -17.26
C ARG A 134 6.24 26.96 -16.34
N PRO A 135 6.59 26.27 -15.24
CA PRO A 135 7.72 26.65 -14.39
C PRO A 135 9.06 26.64 -15.12
N GLU A 136 10.09 27.16 -14.47
CA GLU A 136 11.47 27.08 -14.96
C GLU A 136 12.06 25.69 -14.68
N GLY A 137 12.69 25.08 -15.68
CA GLY A 137 13.33 23.78 -15.54
C GLY A 137 13.08 22.87 -16.74
N ARG A 138 14.10 22.10 -17.12
CA ARG A 138 14.02 21.20 -18.29
C ARG A 138 12.93 20.14 -18.16
N LYS A 139 12.73 19.61 -16.95
CA LYS A 139 11.73 18.57 -16.63
C LYS A 139 10.35 19.14 -16.26
N GLU A 140 10.23 20.47 -16.12
CA GLU A 140 8.99 21.11 -15.69
C GLU A 140 7.98 21.19 -16.84
N ARG A 141 6.76 20.75 -16.53
CA ARG A 141 5.65 20.63 -17.48
C ARG A 141 4.60 21.71 -17.23
N VAL A 142 3.72 21.94 -18.21
CA VAL A 142 2.62 22.90 -18.10
C VAL A 142 1.63 22.44 -17.03
N ARG A 143 1.32 23.33 -16.10
CA ARG A 143 0.38 23.14 -14.99
C ARG A 143 -0.89 23.97 -15.22
N TYR A 144 -2.04 23.44 -14.81
CA TYR A 144 -3.35 24.09 -14.95
C TYR A 144 -3.86 24.55 -13.58
N TYR A 145 -4.12 25.84 -13.45
CA TYR A 145 -4.61 26.44 -12.22
C TYR A 145 -5.99 27.04 -12.44
N ILE A 146 -6.89 26.81 -11.50
CA ILE A 146 -8.24 27.36 -11.48
C ILE A 146 -8.35 28.35 -10.33
N GLY A 147 -8.74 29.57 -10.67
CA GLY A 147 -8.91 30.65 -9.71
C GLY A 147 -10.37 31.08 -9.61
N GLY A 148 -10.82 31.38 -8.39
CA GLY A 148 -12.16 31.89 -8.17
C GLY A 148 -12.40 32.41 -6.76
N PRO A 149 -13.52 33.13 -6.54
CA PRO A 149 -14.02 33.38 -5.20
C PRO A 149 -14.32 32.05 -4.48
N GLU A 150 -13.91 31.92 -3.23
CA GLU A 150 -14.02 30.69 -2.41
C GLU A 150 -15.41 30.04 -2.46
N ASP A 151 -16.48 30.84 -2.33
CA ASP A 151 -17.88 30.37 -2.38
C ASP A 151 -18.24 29.65 -3.68
N GLY A 152 -17.69 30.11 -4.81
CA GLY A 152 -17.99 29.62 -6.15
C GLY A 152 -17.00 28.59 -6.67
N LEU A 153 -15.75 28.66 -6.22
CA LEU A 153 -14.66 27.79 -6.69
C LEU A 153 -14.98 26.31 -6.45
N LYS A 154 -15.49 25.95 -5.28
CA LYS A 154 -15.89 24.56 -4.96
C LYS A 154 -16.89 23.99 -5.99
N ARG A 155 -17.86 24.80 -6.43
CA ARG A 155 -18.87 24.36 -7.41
C ARG A 155 -18.29 24.23 -8.82
N ILE A 156 -17.32 25.06 -9.18
CA ILE A 156 -16.61 24.92 -10.47
C ILE A 156 -15.74 23.69 -10.47
N LEU A 157 -15.02 23.41 -9.38
CA LEU A 157 -14.22 22.20 -9.25
C LEU A 157 -15.10 20.95 -9.38
N GLN A 158 -16.25 20.91 -8.69
CA GLN A 158 -17.24 19.83 -8.85
C GLN A 158 -17.75 19.69 -10.29
N ALA A 159 -17.99 20.82 -10.98
CA ALA A 159 -18.42 20.80 -12.37
C ALA A 159 -17.34 20.19 -13.28
N ILE A 160 -16.06 20.53 -13.08
CA ILE A 160 -14.94 19.98 -13.85
C ILE A 160 -14.73 18.50 -13.52
N GLN A 161 -14.76 18.11 -12.25
CA GLN A 161 -14.64 16.72 -11.81
C GLN A 161 -15.78 15.82 -12.30
N SER A 162 -16.94 16.39 -12.66
CA SER A 162 -18.02 15.64 -13.33
C SER A 162 -17.65 15.17 -14.75
N ALA A 163 -16.69 15.84 -15.39
CA ALA A 163 -16.13 15.44 -16.69
C ALA A 163 -14.79 14.70 -16.54
N TYR A 164 -13.99 15.06 -15.53
CA TYR A 164 -12.66 14.50 -15.24
C TYR A 164 -12.64 13.85 -13.86
N ILE A 165 -13.08 12.59 -13.81
CA ILE A 165 -13.39 11.88 -12.56
C ILE A 165 -12.11 11.59 -11.77
N HIS A 166 -11.03 11.23 -12.46
CA HIS A 166 -9.75 10.83 -11.87
C HIS A 166 -8.76 12.01 -11.78
N SER A 167 -9.18 13.23 -12.15
CA SER A 167 -8.33 14.41 -12.01
C SER A 167 -8.08 14.77 -10.56
N GLU A 168 -6.82 15.08 -10.25
CA GLU A 168 -6.42 15.48 -8.91
C GLU A 168 -6.48 16.99 -8.73
N VAL A 169 -6.71 17.39 -7.47
CA VAL A 169 -7.03 18.77 -7.09
C VAL A 169 -6.14 19.18 -5.92
N TYR A 170 -5.26 20.14 -6.17
CA TYR A 170 -4.26 20.63 -5.22
C TYR A 170 -4.56 22.06 -4.79
N THR A 171 -4.79 22.27 -3.50
CA THR A 171 -4.92 23.62 -2.96
C THR A 171 -3.57 24.29 -2.83
N ILE A 172 -3.39 25.46 -3.44
CA ILE A 172 -2.12 26.17 -3.43
C ILE A 172 -2.27 27.43 -2.57
N PRO A 173 -1.41 27.65 -1.56
CA PRO A 173 -1.34 28.91 -0.84
C PRO A 173 -1.19 30.08 -1.80
N LYS A 174 -1.85 31.19 -1.52
CA LYS A 174 -1.90 32.31 -2.46
C LYS A 174 -0.52 32.93 -2.69
N GLU A 175 0.35 32.80 -1.71
CA GLU A 175 1.73 33.25 -1.66
C GLU A 175 2.63 32.44 -2.62
N GLU A 176 2.32 31.16 -2.82
CA GLU A 176 3.05 30.25 -3.71
C GLU A 176 2.57 30.32 -5.17
N MET A 177 1.40 30.91 -5.42
CA MET A 177 0.83 31.03 -6.75
C MET A 177 1.76 31.86 -7.68
N PRO A 178 2.29 31.28 -8.78
CA PRO A 178 3.25 31.96 -9.63
C PRO A 178 2.54 33.01 -10.50
N PHE A 179 2.82 34.29 -10.23
CA PHE A 179 2.38 35.41 -11.06
C PHE A 179 3.54 36.05 -11.83
N PRO A 180 3.28 36.62 -13.03
CA PRO A 180 4.31 37.30 -13.80
C PRO A 180 4.91 38.49 -13.04
N LYS A 181 6.22 38.71 -13.19
CA LYS A 181 6.90 39.88 -12.60
C LYS A 181 6.34 41.17 -13.20
N ARG A 182 6.54 42.30 -12.49
CA ARG A 182 6.08 43.63 -12.95
C ARG A 182 6.67 44.05 -14.32
N LYS A 183 7.82 43.48 -14.70
CA LYS A 183 8.53 43.73 -15.97
C LYS A 183 8.15 42.75 -17.08
N ALA A 184 7.29 41.76 -16.81
CA ALA A 184 6.86 40.77 -17.79
C ALA A 184 6.29 41.44 -19.05
N VAL A 185 6.62 40.88 -20.21
CA VAL A 185 5.93 41.25 -21.45
C VAL A 185 4.51 40.68 -21.35
N GLY A 186 3.53 41.45 -21.83
CA GLY A 186 2.14 41.02 -21.80
C GLY A 186 1.39 41.35 -23.07
N GLY A 187 0.27 40.65 -23.26
CA GLY A 187 -0.73 41.05 -24.23
C GLY A 187 -2.07 40.41 -23.97
N ARG A 188 -3.06 40.77 -24.79
CA ARG A 188 -4.45 40.36 -24.62
C ARG A 188 -5.12 40.19 -25.97
N MET A 189 -6.04 39.25 -26.06
CA MET A 189 -6.87 39.05 -27.25
C MET A 189 -8.00 40.07 -27.29
N VAL A 190 -8.26 40.60 -28.48
CA VAL A 190 -9.38 41.50 -28.76
C VAL A 190 -10.04 41.06 -30.06
N LEU A 191 -11.36 41.19 -30.17
CA LEU A 191 -12.08 40.93 -31.42
C LEU A 191 -11.55 41.86 -32.53
N LYS A 192 -11.28 41.30 -33.72
CA LYS A 192 -10.82 42.05 -34.89
C LYS A 192 -11.91 43.03 -35.35
N ARG A 193 -13.16 42.57 -35.40
CA ARG A 193 -14.34 43.36 -35.80
C ARG A 193 -14.94 44.11 -34.60
N LYS A 194 -15.47 45.31 -34.83
CA LYS A 194 -16.02 46.20 -33.78
C LYS A 194 -17.55 46.34 -33.93
N ARG A 195 -18.21 46.83 -32.86
CA ARG A 195 -19.65 47.19 -32.82
C ARG A 195 -20.59 46.01 -33.08
N LEU A 196 -21.39 46.01 -34.15
CA LEU A 196 -22.41 44.98 -34.42
C LEU A 196 -21.79 43.66 -34.88
N GLU A 197 -20.74 43.74 -35.70
CA GLU A 197 -19.97 42.58 -36.19
C GLU A 197 -19.19 41.87 -35.08
N ALA A 198 -18.98 42.52 -33.92
CA ALA A 198 -18.40 41.89 -32.74
C ALA A 198 -19.29 40.75 -32.16
N THR A 199 -20.56 40.67 -32.58
CA THR A 199 -21.49 39.61 -32.17
C THR A 199 -21.52 38.38 -33.09
N LEU A 200 -20.67 38.34 -34.12
CA LEU A 200 -20.45 37.17 -34.96
C LEU A 200 -19.76 36.03 -34.16
N SER A 201 -20.03 34.78 -34.53
CA SER A 201 -19.51 33.60 -33.83
C SER A 201 -18.00 33.46 -33.95
N LEU A 202 -17.43 32.84 -32.92
CA LEU A 202 -16.10 32.26 -32.98
C LEU A 202 -16.23 30.75 -33.20
N ALA A 203 -15.10 30.10 -33.46
CA ALA A 203 -15.05 28.65 -33.62
C ALA A 203 -15.65 27.95 -32.38
N ARG A 204 -16.38 26.87 -32.62
CA ARG A 204 -16.93 26.02 -31.56
C ARG A 204 -15.99 24.86 -31.28
N TYR A 205 -16.03 24.37 -30.05
CA TYR A 205 -15.35 23.15 -29.68
C TYR A 205 -15.80 21.97 -30.56
N THR A 206 -14.84 21.36 -31.24
CA THR A 206 -15.01 20.17 -32.07
C THR A 206 -14.05 19.06 -31.65
N ARG A 207 -12.80 19.43 -31.39
CA ARG A 207 -11.71 18.56 -30.94
C ARG A 207 -10.86 19.28 -29.89
N ASP A 208 -10.13 18.52 -29.11
CA ASP A 208 -9.18 19.08 -28.16
C ASP A 208 -7.94 19.63 -28.90
N VAL A 209 -7.60 20.87 -28.58
CA VAL A 209 -6.44 21.63 -29.09
C VAL A 209 -5.55 22.15 -27.96
N LEU A 210 -5.94 21.92 -26.70
CA LEU A 210 -5.14 22.32 -25.53
C LEU A 210 -3.79 21.62 -25.46
N PRO A 211 -3.63 20.34 -25.86
CA PRO A 211 -2.31 19.73 -25.87
C PRO A 211 -1.33 20.50 -26.75
N MET A 212 -1.76 20.90 -27.95
CA MET A 212 -0.96 21.73 -28.85
C MET A 212 -0.61 23.08 -28.23
N LEU A 213 -1.59 23.75 -27.62
CA LEU A 213 -1.38 25.04 -26.96
C LEU A 213 -0.39 24.92 -25.80
N GLY A 214 -0.55 23.90 -24.95
CA GLY A 214 0.35 23.61 -23.83
C GLY A 214 1.78 23.37 -24.30
N SER A 215 1.96 22.61 -25.39
CA SER A 215 3.30 22.34 -25.94
C SER A 215 4.05 23.60 -26.40
N ALA A 216 3.31 24.64 -26.82
CA ALA A 216 3.86 25.92 -27.27
C ALA A 216 4.17 26.90 -26.13
N ILE A 217 3.78 26.59 -24.89
CA ILE A 217 4.09 27.42 -23.72
C ILE A 217 5.54 27.15 -23.30
N GLU A 218 6.38 28.19 -23.41
CA GLU A 218 7.75 28.16 -22.95
C GLU A 218 7.85 28.44 -21.44
N GLU A 219 9.02 28.18 -20.85
CA GLU A 219 9.29 28.43 -19.44
C GLU A 219 8.90 29.85 -19.03
N LYS A 220 8.44 30.06 -17.80
CA LYS A 220 8.06 31.38 -17.28
C LYS A 220 7.04 32.11 -18.18
N THR A 221 6.12 31.38 -18.78
CA THR A 221 5.06 31.92 -19.65
C THR A 221 3.69 31.49 -19.16
N TRP A 222 2.73 32.42 -19.22
CA TRP A 222 1.37 32.27 -18.71
C TRP A 222 0.35 32.53 -19.81
N VAL A 223 -0.67 31.67 -19.88
CA VAL A 223 -1.92 31.89 -20.62
C VAL A 223 -3.05 31.96 -19.60
N ASP A 224 -3.77 33.08 -19.53
CA ASP A 224 -4.84 33.32 -18.56
C ASP A 224 -6.17 33.50 -19.29
N ILE A 225 -7.11 32.60 -19.03
CA ILE A 225 -8.49 32.66 -19.53
C ILE A 225 -9.38 33.07 -18.35
N ALA A 226 -9.67 34.37 -18.25
CA ALA A 226 -10.59 34.89 -17.26
C ALA A 226 -12.01 34.91 -17.81
N PHE A 227 -12.98 34.39 -17.06
CA PHE A 227 -14.38 34.34 -17.48
C PHE A 227 -15.36 34.61 -16.34
N SER A 228 -16.56 35.08 -16.69
CA SER A 228 -17.66 35.30 -15.76
C SER A 228 -19.00 34.94 -16.42
N PRO A 229 -19.88 34.16 -15.79
CA PRO A 229 -21.19 33.81 -16.36
C PRO A 229 -22.02 35.06 -16.70
N ASP A 230 -22.58 35.15 -17.90
CA ASP A 230 -23.40 36.29 -18.34
C ASP A 230 -24.83 35.84 -18.68
N ASN A 231 -25.80 36.75 -18.54
CA ASN A 231 -27.20 36.46 -18.87
C ASN A 231 -27.44 36.45 -20.40
N GLY A 232 -26.44 36.81 -21.20
CA GLY A 232 -26.50 36.79 -22.67
C GLY A 232 -27.31 37.91 -23.29
N TYR A 233 -27.96 38.78 -22.50
CA TYR A 233 -28.84 39.85 -23.01
C TYR A 233 -28.16 40.74 -24.05
N ARG A 234 -26.90 41.15 -23.81
CA ARG A 234 -26.14 41.98 -24.75
C ARG A 234 -25.86 41.25 -26.07
N LEU A 235 -25.53 39.96 -25.98
CA LEU A 235 -25.32 39.10 -27.14
C LEU A 235 -26.64 38.94 -27.92
N THR A 236 -27.74 38.59 -27.26
CA THR A 236 -29.08 38.48 -27.86
C THR A 236 -29.52 39.78 -28.53
N LYS A 237 -29.34 40.93 -27.88
CA LYS A 237 -29.70 42.25 -28.43
C LYS A 237 -28.82 42.62 -29.62
N GLY A 238 -27.53 42.30 -29.56
CA GLY A 238 -26.59 42.51 -30.67
C GLY A 238 -26.92 41.64 -31.88
N ILE A 239 -27.16 40.34 -31.68
CA ILE A 239 -27.59 39.39 -32.70
C ILE A 239 -28.88 39.88 -33.37
N ARG A 240 -29.91 40.26 -32.60
CA ARG A 240 -31.17 40.79 -33.15
C ARG A 240 -30.98 42.07 -33.96
N LYS A 241 -30.05 42.94 -33.56
CA LYS A 241 -29.73 44.16 -34.30
C LYS A 241 -28.97 43.86 -35.59
N ALA A 242 -28.01 42.93 -35.54
CA ALA A 242 -27.28 42.46 -36.71
C ALA A 242 -28.23 41.80 -37.74
N GLU A 243 -29.11 40.92 -37.27
CA GLU A 243 -30.13 40.28 -38.11
C GLU A 243 -31.08 41.31 -38.76
N LYS A 244 -31.52 42.33 -38.01
CA LYS A 244 -32.34 43.43 -38.56
C LYS A 244 -31.58 44.28 -39.58
N ALA A 245 -30.28 44.52 -39.36
CA ALA A 245 -29.45 45.26 -40.30
C ALA A 245 -29.28 44.50 -41.62
N ILE A 246 -29.07 43.19 -41.55
CA ILE A 246 -28.92 42.33 -42.73
C ILE A 246 -30.26 42.13 -43.45
N LYS A 247 -31.38 41.93 -42.72
CA LYS A 247 -32.73 41.82 -43.31
C LYS A 247 -33.26 43.09 -43.98
N LYS A 248 -32.69 44.27 -43.67
CA LYS A 248 -33.03 45.53 -44.35
C LYS A 248 -32.50 45.58 -45.79
N LYS A 249 -31.44 44.82 -46.11
CA LYS A 249 -31.04 44.55 -47.49
C LYS A 249 -31.96 43.43 -48.02
N LYS A 250 -32.57 43.61 -49.20
CA LYS A 250 -33.54 42.63 -49.73
C LYS A 250 -32.88 41.26 -49.87
N ARG A 251 -33.59 40.19 -49.51
CA ARG A 251 -33.13 38.78 -49.53
C ARG A 251 -32.54 38.28 -50.86
N GLN A 252 -32.81 38.98 -51.97
CA GLN A 252 -32.33 38.64 -53.32
C GLN A 252 -30.94 39.23 -53.66
N GLU A 253 -30.39 40.14 -52.85
CA GLU A 253 -29.08 40.79 -53.07
C GLU A 253 -28.02 40.39 -52.02
N LEU A 254 -28.27 39.36 -51.22
CA LEU A 254 -27.34 38.92 -50.17
C LEU A 254 -26.17 38.13 -50.77
N ASP A 255 -24.96 38.65 -50.56
CA ASP A 255 -23.70 38.00 -50.93
C ASP A 255 -23.55 36.63 -50.22
N ALA A 256 -22.76 35.71 -50.80
CA ALA A 256 -22.51 34.38 -50.23
C ALA A 256 -21.96 34.48 -48.79
N PHE A 257 -21.11 35.49 -48.56
CA PHE A 257 -20.55 35.82 -47.25
C PHE A 257 -21.63 36.27 -46.24
N GLU A 258 -22.55 37.14 -46.63
CA GLU A 258 -23.64 37.60 -45.75
C GLU A 258 -24.61 36.46 -45.38
N LYS A 259 -24.81 35.48 -46.27
CA LYS A 259 -25.59 34.26 -45.97
C LYS A 259 -24.93 33.40 -44.90
N GLU A 260 -23.60 33.30 -44.92
CA GLU A 260 -22.82 32.57 -43.91
C GLU A 260 -22.90 33.27 -42.55
N GLU A 261 -22.79 34.60 -42.50
CA GLU A 261 -22.97 35.38 -41.27
C GLU A 261 -24.35 35.15 -40.63
N ILE A 262 -25.43 35.12 -41.42
CA ILE A 262 -26.79 34.83 -40.92
C ILE A 262 -26.86 33.41 -40.34
N ARG A 263 -26.31 32.40 -41.03
CA ARG A 263 -26.31 31.01 -40.54
C ARG A 263 -25.54 30.91 -39.23
N ALA A 264 -24.38 31.55 -39.14
CA ALA A 264 -23.56 31.60 -37.95
C ALA A 264 -24.27 32.27 -36.76
N LEU A 265 -24.93 33.42 -36.98
CA LEU A 265 -25.72 34.12 -35.96
C LEU A 265 -26.90 33.27 -35.46
N ASN A 266 -27.63 32.61 -36.35
CA ASN A 266 -28.74 31.71 -35.98
C ASN A 266 -28.25 30.51 -35.18
N LYS A 267 -27.13 29.91 -35.59
CA LYS A 267 -26.52 28.80 -34.86
C LYS A 267 -26.10 29.24 -33.45
N ARG A 268 -25.52 30.44 -33.31
CA ARG A 268 -25.10 31.05 -32.03
C ARG A 268 -26.29 31.39 -31.11
N PHE A 269 -27.50 31.51 -31.66
CA PHE A 269 -28.74 31.79 -30.92
C PHE A 269 -29.51 30.53 -30.46
N SER A 270 -28.96 29.33 -30.62
CA SER A 270 -29.61 28.11 -30.16
C SER A 270 -29.97 28.18 -28.67
N LYS A 271 -31.20 27.80 -28.30
CA LYS A 271 -31.75 27.91 -26.94
C LYS A 271 -30.95 27.15 -25.86
N ASN A 272 -30.03 26.28 -26.26
CA ASN A 272 -29.24 25.43 -25.36
C ASN A 272 -27.83 25.99 -25.05
N GLU A 273 -27.44 27.12 -25.62
CA GLU A 273 -26.14 27.76 -25.38
C GLU A 273 -26.19 28.72 -24.18
N VAL A 274 -25.11 28.73 -23.41
CA VAL A 274 -24.88 29.66 -22.29
C VAL A 274 -23.87 30.73 -22.71
N ALA A 275 -23.92 31.91 -22.09
CA ALA A 275 -23.05 33.03 -22.43
C ALA A 275 -22.08 33.36 -21.29
N PHE A 276 -20.85 33.72 -21.64
CA PHE A 276 -19.81 34.15 -20.71
C PHE A 276 -19.17 35.44 -21.17
N GLN A 277 -18.81 36.29 -20.23
CA GLN A 277 -17.86 37.36 -20.48
C GLN A 277 -16.45 36.78 -20.33
N VAL A 278 -15.61 36.91 -21.35
CA VAL A 278 -14.29 36.26 -21.42
C VAL A 278 -13.21 37.29 -21.73
N SER A 279 -12.03 37.09 -21.15
CA SER A 279 -10.79 37.81 -21.46
C SER A 279 -9.64 36.81 -21.50
N VAL A 280 -8.93 36.77 -22.64
CA VAL A 280 -7.74 35.91 -22.82
C VAL A 280 -6.49 36.77 -22.81
N SER A 281 -5.61 36.51 -21.85
CA SER A 281 -4.40 37.28 -21.59
C SER A 281 -3.16 36.40 -21.64
N PHE A 282 -2.04 36.99 -21.99
CA PHE A 282 -0.74 36.32 -22.03
C PHE A 282 0.28 37.16 -21.26
N ALA A 283 1.22 36.48 -20.60
CA ALA A 283 2.41 37.11 -20.05
C ALA A 283 3.61 36.18 -20.17
N SER A 284 4.82 36.73 -20.26
CA SER A 284 6.05 35.95 -20.27
C SER A 284 7.17 36.75 -19.62
N ASP A 285 7.88 36.08 -18.71
CA ASP A 285 9.16 36.50 -18.15
C ASP A 285 10.35 35.81 -18.85
N HIS A 286 10.08 34.93 -19.83
CA HIS A 286 11.10 34.32 -20.68
C HIS A 286 11.79 35.37 -21.56
N TYR A 287 13.04 35.13 -21.91
CA TYR A 287 13.77 35.95 -22.87
C TYR A 287 14.24 35.10 -24.06
N PRO A 288 13.87 35.44 -25.31
CA PRO A 288 13.04 36.58 -25.73
C PRO A 288 11.53 36.32 -25.58
N GLY A 289 10.82 37.11 -24.75
CA GLY A 289 9.40 36.86 -24.44
C GLY A 289 8.38 37.43 -25.44
N VAL A 290 8.74 38.47 -26.22
CA VAL A 290 7.82 39.09 -27.20
C VAL A 290 7.42 38.11 -28.32
N PRO A 291 8.35 37.38 -28.96
CA PRO A 291 8.00 36.39 -29.99
C PRO A 291 7.13 35.26 -29.43
N VAL A 292 7.46 34.76 -28.23
CA VAL A 292 6.71 33.69 -27.55
C VAL A 292 5.24 34.07 -27.37
N ILE A 293 4.98 35.23 -26.75
CA ILE A 293 3.60 35.70 -26.53
C ILE A 293 2.88 35.97 -27.85
N LYS A 294 3.57 36.53 -28.84
CA LYS A 294 2.98 36.82 -30.15
C LYS A 294 2.57 35.51 -30.84
N ASN A 295 3.41 34.48 -30.79
CA ASN A 295 3.11 33.16 -31.33
C ASN A 295 1.91 32.51 -30.62
N LEU A 296 1.87 32.54 -29.28
CA LEU A 296 0.72 32.06 -28.51
C LEU A 296 -0.57 32.82 -28.88
N GLY A 297 -0.48 34.15 -29.02
CA GLY A 297 -1.60 34.98 -29.46
C GLY A 297 -2.10 34.62 -30.87
N HIS A 298 -1.20 34.35 -31.81
CA HIS A 298 -1.56 33.90 -33.16
C HIS A 298 -2.17 32.49 -33.17
N MET A 299 -1.65 31.58 -32.34
CA MET A 299 -2.21 30.24 -32.18
C MET A 299 -3.65 30.29 -31.64
N VAL A 300 -3.90 31.07 -30.58
CA VAL A 300 -5.25 31.28 -30.05
C VAL A 300 -6.16 31.97 -31.06
N ALA A 301 -5.66 32.94 -31.83
CA ALA A 301 -6.43 33.54 -32.92
C ALA A 301 -6.86 32.50 -33.96
N SER A 302 -5.96 31.59 -34.34
CA SER A 302 -6.22 30.52 -35.30
C SER A 302 -7.20 29.49 -34.77
N ILE A 303 -7.08 29.09 -33.50
CA ILE A 303 -8.01 28.13 -32.86
C ILE A 303 -9.43 28.69 -32.84
N MET A 304 -9.57 30.00 -32.60
CA MET A 304 -10.87 30.65 -32.43
C MET A 304 -11.46 31.23 -33.72
N ALA A 305 -10.75 31.12 -34.86
CA ALA A 305 -11.16 31.70 -36.13
C ALA A 305 -12.37 30.96 -36.73
N ASP A 306 -13.42 31.72 -37.03
CA ASP A 306 -14.62 31.27 -37.75
C ASP A 306 -15.11 32.48 -38.57
N VAL A 307 -16.38 32.88 -38.47
CA VAL A 307 -16.88 34.11 -39.09
C VAL A 307 -16.25 35.36 -38.47
N ASN A 308 -15.91 35.30 -37.18
CA ASN A 308 -15.14 36.32 -36.49
C ASN A 308 -13.73 35.82 -36.14
N GLU A 309 -12.83 36.76 -35.89
CA GLU A 309 -11.44 36.47 -35.59
C GLU A 309 -10.98 37.25 -34.36
N LEU A 310 -10.01 36.67 -33.66
CA LEU A 310 -9.30 37.36 -32.59
C LEU A 310 -8.00 37.96 -33.10
N ARG A 311 -7.59 39.06 -32.50
CA ARG A 311 -6.29 39.70 -32.76
C ARG A 311 -5.56 39.94 -31.44
N TYR A 312 -4.27 39.64 -31.45
CA TYR A 312 -3.35 39.99 -30.37
C TYR A 312 -3.12 41.50 -30.30
N ARG A 313 -3.18 42.06 -29.08
CA ARG A 313 -2.80 43.44 -28.75
C ARG A 313 -1.84 43.44 -27.57
N TRP A 314 -0.78 44.24 -27.69
CA TRP A 314 0.14 44.48 -26.59
C TRP A 314 -0.55 45.21 -25.45
N TRP A 315 -0.33 44.76 -24.21
CA TRP A 315 -0.86 45.37 -23.00
C TRP A 315 0.06 45.02 -21.82
N ARG A 316 0.32 45.95 -20.90
CA ARG A 316 1.17 45.69 -19.73
C ARG A 316 0.33 45.16 -18.56
N ARG A 317 0.95 44.33 -17.71
CA ARG A 317 0.33 43.80 -16.48
C ARG A 317 -1.02 43.12 -16.74
N CYS A 318 -1.07 42.24 -17.74
CA CYS A 318 -2.32 41.60 -18.18
C CYS A 318 -2.91 40.60 -17.19
N ILE A 319 -2.09 39.99 -16.34
CA ILE A 319 -2.48 38.91 -15.43
C ILE A 319 -2.30 39.38 -13.99
N PRO A 320 -3.29 40.09 -13.42
CA PRO A 320 -3.28 40.47 -12.01
C PRO A 320 -3.67 39.28 -11.10
N THR A 321 -3.39 39.41 -9.80
CA THR A 321 -3.73 38.42 -8.77
C THR A 321 -5.22 38.18 -8.60
N VAL A 322 -6.10 39.11 -8.98
CA VAL A 322 -7.56 38.89 -9.08
C VAL A 322 -8.05 39.45 -10.41
N PRO A 323 -8.79 38.69 -11.24
CA PRO A 323 -9.08 39.10 -12.60
C PRO A 323 -10.21 40.14 -12.59
N HIS A 324 -9.89 41.33 -13.07
CA HIS A 324 -10.86 42.41 -13.29
C HIS A 324 -10.57 43.05 -14.65
N PRO A 325 -10.81 42.33 -15.76
CA PRO A 325 -10.45 42.85 -17.06
C PRO A 325 -11.30 44.09 -17.38
N ILE A 326 -10.64 45.23 -17.56
CA ILE A 326 -11.27 46.50 -17.99
C ILE A 326 -11.27 46.60 -19.52
N TYR A 327 -10.19 46.12 -20.14
CA TYR A 327 -9.96 46.15 -21.59
C TYR A 327 -9.93 44.73 -22.17
N GLY A 328 -10.41 44.55 -23.41
CA GLY A 328 -10.40 43.25 -24.11
C GLY A 328 -11.46 42.27 -23.60
N ASN A 329 -12.57 42.78 -23.06
CA ASN A 329 -13.72 41.97 -22.67
C ASN A 329 -14.54 41.56 -23.88
N MET A 330 -14.77 40.26 -24.02
CA MET A 330 -15.53 39.66 -25.11
C MET A 330 -16.71 38.88 -24.55
N ILE A 331 -17.73 38.62 -25.37
CA ILE A 331 -18.85 37.74 -24.99
C ILE A 331 -18.78 36.49 -25.86
N TRP A 332 -18.56 35.35 -25.23
CA TRP A 332 -18.43 34.04 -25.88
C TRP A 332 -19.58 33.12 -25.44
N THR A 333 -19.94 32.16 -26.28
CA THR A 333 -20.84 31.07 -25.88
C THR A 333 -20.09 29.96 -25.13
N GLY A 334 -20.81 29.06 -24.47
CA GLY A 334 -20.22 27.92 -23.77
C GLY A 334 -19.36 27.07 -24.69
N SER A 335 -19.87 26.72 -25.88
CA SER A 335 -19.12 25.94 -26.87
C SER A 335 -17.89 26.69 -27.45
N GLU A 336 -17.89 28.02 -27.47
CA GLU A 336 -16.72 28.81 -27.90
C GLU A 336 -15.66 28.83 -26.79
N LEU A 337 -16.08 28.99 -25.52
CA LEU A 337 -15.19 28.98 -24.36
C LEU A 337 -14.53 27.62 -24.13
N LEU A 338 -15.23 26.52 -24.42
CA LEU A 338 -14.69 25.16 -24.29
C LEU A 338 -13.40 24.94 -25.10
N ASN A 339 -13.16 25.64 -26.20
CA ASN A 339 -11.87 25.54 -26.93
C ASN A 339 -10.64 25.84 -26.06
N LEU A 340 -10.80 26.69 -25.04
CA LEU A 340 -9.71 27.12 -24.17
C LEU A 340 -9.95 26.81 -22.69
N PHE A 341 -11.14 26.35 -22.30
CA PHE A 341 -11.53 26.08 -20.91
C PHE A 341 -12.02 24.63 -20.75
N HIS A 342 -11.05 23.74 -20.55
CA HIS A 342 -11.17 22.35 -20.15
C HIS A 342 -9.76 21.86 -19.76
N LEU A 343 -9.61 20.62 -19.28
CA LEU A 343 -8.29 20.01 -19.11
C LEU A 343 -7.90 19.26 -20.40
N PRO A 344 -6.62 19.15 -20.75
CA PRO A 344 -6.20 18.43 -21.95
C PRO A 344 -6.57 16.95 -21.84
N ASN A 345 -7.04 16.38 -22.93
CA ASN A 345 -7.23 14.96 -23.12
C ASN A 345 -5.89 14.34 -23.54
N VAL A 346 -5.32 13.51 -22.68
CA VAL A 346 -4.00 12.91 -22.85
C VAL A 346 -4.18 11.42 -23.12
N THR A 347 -3.57 10.90 -24.18
CA THR A 347 -3.68 9.48 -24.54
C THR A 347 -2.63 8.61 -23.86
N GLY A 348 -1.57 9.22 -23.32
CA GLY A 348 -0.46 8.55 -22.64
C GLY A 348 0.57 7.98 -23.59
N ASP A 349 0.70 8.54 -24.79
CA ASP A 349 1.71 8.14 -25.74
C ASP A 349 3.09 8.68 -25.29
N LYS A 350 3.93 7.78 -24.77
CA LYS A 350 5.28 8.12 -24.30
C LYS A 350 6.20 8.63 -25.39
N GLU A 351 5.88 8.50 -26.68
CA GLU A 351 6.65 9.09 -27.78
C GLU A 351 6.17 10.49 -28.18
N SER A 352 4.98 10.89 -27.74
CA SER A 352 4.40 12.20 -28.08
C SER A 352 5.20 13.35 -27.49
N LYS A 353 5.85 14.13 -28.35
CA LYS A 353 6.54 15.38 -27.97
C LYS A 353 5.60 16.42 -27.36
N ILE A 354 4.30 16.34 -27.69
CA ILE A 354 3.27 17.27 -27.21
C ILE A 354 2.92 16.93 -25.76
N GLU A 355 2.60 15.66 -25.47
CA GLU A 355 2.17 15.22 -24.14
C GLU A 355 3.29 15.33 -23.10
N LYS A 356 4.55 15.11 -23.50
CA LYS A 356 5.73 15.30 -22.63
C LYS A 356 5.82 16.70 -22.01
N ARG A 357 5.22 17.72 -22.62
CA ARG A 357 5.23 19.10 -22.12
C ARG A 357 4.10 19.40 -21.14
N ILE A 358 3.18 18.48 -20.91
CA ILE A 358 1.96 18.67 -20.11
C ILE A 358 2.09 17.86 -18.83
N LEU A 359 1.73 18.45 -17.69
CA LEU A 359 1.63 17.70 -16.45
C LEU A 359 0.32 16.91 -16.47
N TYR A 360 0.42 15.59 -16.43
CA TYR A 360 -0.69 14.64 -16.36
C TYR A 360 -0.27 13.46 -15.49
N LEU A 361 -1.24 12.70 -15.01
CA LEU A 361 -1.06 11.46 -14.24
C LEU A 361 -1.22 10.26 -15.18
N ASP A 362 -0.22 9.38 -15.17
CA ASP A 362 -0.29 8.07 -15.82
C ASP A 362 -1.10 7.09 -14.97
N LYS A 363 -1.42 5.92 -15.50
CA LYS A 363 -2.15 4.87 -14.77
C LYS A 363 -1.39 4.52 -13.49
N GLY A 364 -2.09 4.40 -12.37
CA GLY A 364 -1.47 4.05 -11.08
C GLY A 364 -0.62 5.14 -10.43
N GLU A 365 -0.44 6.30 -11.07
CA GLU A 365 0.10 7.50 -10.42
C GLU A 365 -1.05 8.21 -9.72
N THR A 366 -1.11 8.06 -8.40
CA THR A 366 -2.12 8.71 -7.58
C THR A 366 -1.49 9.31 -6.33
N MET A 367 -2.04 10.44 -5.90
CA MET A 367 -1.73 11.04 -4.62
C MET A 367 -2.29 10.17 -3.51
N ILE A 368 -1.42 9.89 -2.56
CA ILE A 368 -1.77 9.26 -1.29
C ILE A 368 -2.01 10.39 -0.28
N PRO A 369 -3.09 10.36 0.51
CA PRO A 369 -3.28 11.28 1.63
C PRO A 369 -2.07 11.32 2.57
N ASP A 370 -1.79 12.47 3.18
CA ASP A 370 -0.59 12.66 4.01
C ASP A 370 -0.57 11.77 5.26
N ASP A 371 -1.73 11.42 5.80
CA ASP A 371 -1.91 10.53 6.95
C ASP A 371 -1.82 9.05 6.58
N MET A 372 -2.14 8.70 5.33
CA MET A 372 -2.08 7.33 4.82
C MET A 372 -0.65 6.91 4.50
N LEU A 373 -0.28 5.69 4.88
CA LEU A 373 1.04 5.06 4.67
C LEU A 373 2.20 5.98 5.10
N SER A 374 2.02 6.59 6.28
CA SER A 374 2.90 7.64 6.81
C SER A 374 3.85 7.17 7.91
N GLU A 375 3.66 5.96 8.46
CA GLU A 375 4.43 5.46 9.60
C GLU A 375 4.75 3.96 9.49
N GLY A 376 5.82 3.56 10.17
CA GLY A 376 6.32 2.18 10.19
C GLY A 376 7.48 1.93 9.24
N ILE A 377 7.51 0.75 8.63
CA ILE A 377 8.59 0.25 7.77
C ILE A 377 8.54 0.98 6.42
N ALA A 378 9.63 1.67 6.07
CA ALA A 378 9.77 2.45 4.85
C ALA A 378 10.00 1.57 3.62
N ILE A 379 9.22 1.84 2.57
CA ILE A 379 9.15 0.99 1.36
C ILE A 379 9.77 1.69 0.14
N GLY A 380 9.52 2.98 -0.02
CA GLY A 380 9.93 3.75 -1.20
C GLY A 380 9.23 5.09 -1.23
N HIS A 381 9.36 5.83 -2.33
CA HIS A 381 8.71 7.13 -2.51
C HIS A 381 7.52 6.99 -3.46
N VAL A 382 6.43 7.71 -3.21
CA VAL A 382 5.27 7.71 -4.12
C VAL A 382 5.71 8.10 -5.52
N MET A 383 5.31 7.30 -6.52
CA MET A 383 5.50 7.63 -7.92
C MET A 383 4.46 8.68 -8.32
N HIS A 384 4.88 9.94 -8.31
CA HIS A 384 4.00 11.05 -8.68
C HIS A 384 4.78 12.16 -9.39
N PRO A 385 4.27 12.75 -10.49
CA PRO A 385 5.02 13.73 -11.28
C PRO A 385 5.13 15.11 -10.60
N TYR A 386 4.18 15.45 -9.72
CA TYR A 386 4.18 16.70 -8.94
C TYR A 386 4.77 16.56 -7.53
N ILE A 387 4.20 15.70 -6.68
CA ILE A 387 4.75 15.39 -5.35
C ILE A 387 6.01 14.56 -5.52
N LYS A 388 7.15 15.15 -5.15
CA LYS A 388 8.43 14.45 -5.12
C LYS A 388 8.75 14.09 -3.67
N ASN A 389 9.33 12.92 -3.45
CA ASN A 389 9.89 12.48 -2.17
C ASN A 389 8.88 12.24 -1.03
N ARG A 390 7.60 11.99 -1.32
CA ARG A 390 6.69 11.47 -0.28
C ARG A 390 7.06 10.03 0.02
N LEU A 391 7.69 9.79 1.16
CA LEU A 391 8.04 8.44 1.62
C LEU A 391 6.77 7.64 1.94
N VAL A 392 6.71 6.39 1.53
CA VAL A 392 5.64 5.44 1.85
C VAL A 392 6.16 4.50 2.93
N GLN A 393 5.43 4.46 4.05
CA GLN A 393 5.74 3.63 5.20
C GLN A 393 4.51 2.79 5.56
N ILE A 394 4.73 1.52 5.89
CA ILE A 394 3.67 0.58 6.25
C ILE A 394 3.87 0.16 7.70
N ARG A 395 2.80 0.24 8.50
CA ARG A 395 2.80 -0.17 9.91
C ARG A 395 3.20 -1.65 10.04
N GLU A 396 4.00 -1.97 11.05
CA GLU A 396 4.49 -3.34 11.29
C GLU A 396 3.38 -4.37 11.46
N GLU A 397 2.24 -3.97 12.01
CA GLU A 397 1.09 -4.86 12.18
C GLU A 397 0.56 -5.42 10.85
N PHE A 398 0.68 -4.65 9.76
CA PHE A 398 0.26 -5.11 8.44
C PHE A 398 1.28 -6.07 7.83
N PHE A 399 2.56 -5.98 8.18
CA PHE A 399 3.56 -6.98 7.80
C PHE A 399 3.31 -8.36 8.40
N LYS A 400 2.61 -8.45 9.54
CA LYS A 400 2.13 -9.72 10.13
C LYS A 400 1.10 -10.42 9.25
N ASN A 401 0.48 -9.73 8.30
CA ASN A 401 -0.52 -10.30 7.38
C ASN A 401 0.09 -11.11 6.25
N HIS A 402 1.40 -11.39 6.32
CA HIS A 402 2.17 -12.06 5.28
C HIS A 402 2.15 -11.26 3.97
N GLY A 403 2.94 -11.69 2.98
CA GLY A 403 2.96 -11.01 1.69
C GLY A 403 3.85 -11.69 0.67
N TYR A 404 3.85 -11.15 -0.55
CA TYR A 404 4.81 -11.55 -1.56
C TYR A 404 5.33 -10.38 -2.37
N ILE A 405 6.56 -10.55 -2.84
CA ILE A 405 7.23 -9.70 -3.82
C ILE A 405 7.36 -10.51 -5.11
N THR A 406 6.85 -9.98 -6.22
CA THR A 406 6.83 -10.69 -7.51
C THR A 406 7.28 -9.83 -8.67
N GLY A 407 7.91 -10.44 -9.69
CA GLY A 407 8.45 -9.72 -10.84
C GLY A 407 9.45 -10.49 -11.69
N LYS A 408 9.60 -10.10 -12.95
CA LYS A 408 10.64 -10.66 -13.83
C LYS A 408 12.05 -10.44 -13.28
N VAL A 409 13.01 -11.22 -13.76
CA VAL A 409 14.45 -10.98 -13.49
C VAL A 409 14.81 -9.54 -13.90
N GLY A 410 15.58 -8.85 -13.06
CA GLY A 410 16.00 -7.45 -13.30
C GLY A 410 14.90 -6.39 -13.11
N SER A 411 13.70 -6.75 -12.63
CA SER A 411 12.63 -5.76 -12.41
C SER A 411 12.76 -4.94 -11.11
N GLY A 412 13.60 -5.39 -10.16
CA GLY A 412 13.81 -4.71 -8.86
C GLY A 412 13.33 -5.48 -7.62
N LYS A 413 12.98 -6.77 -7.73
CA LYS A 413 12.52 -7.61 -6.59
C LYS A 413 13.46 -7.58 -5.38
N SER A 414 14.73 -7.90 -5.59
CA SER A 414 15.73 -7.91 -4.50
C SER A 414 15.96 -6.51 -3.95
N THR A 415 15.82 -5.46 -4.78
CA THR A 415 15.92 -4.07 -4.35
C THR A 415 14.80 -3.68 -3.39
N ILE A 416 13.55 -4.00 -3.70
CA ILE A 416 12.42 -3.72 -2.80
C ILE A 416 12.48 -4.57 -1.53
N ALA A 417 12.86 -5.85 -1.64
CA ALA A 417 13.07 -6.72 -0.48
C ALA A 417 14.15 -6.16 0.44
N MET A 418 15.29 -5.75 -0.11
CA MET A 418 16.34 -5.10 0.67
C MET A 418 15.88 -3.76 1.24
N LYS A 419 15.05 -2.97 0.53
CA LYS A 419 14.55 -1.70 1.10
C LYS A 419 13.68 -1.94 2.33
N VAL A 420 12.80 -2.95 2.29
CA VAL A 420 12.02 -3.39 3.46
C VAL A 420 12.95 -3.81 4.60
N MET A 421 13.89 -4.72 4.33
CA MET A 421 14.84 -5.20 5.35
C MET A 421 15.73 -4.08 5.88
N GLN A 422 16.15 -3.14 5.03
CA GLN A 422 16.95 -1.99 5.41
C GLN A 422 16.19 -1.12 6.40
N SER A 423 14.91 -0.86 6.16
CA SER A 423 14.09 -0.11 7.11
C SER A 423 13.94 -0.83 8.45
N VAL A 424 13.82 -2.16 8.45
CA VAL A 424 13.80 -2.96 9.70
C VAL A 424 15.16 -2.88 10.40
N ILE A 425 16.26 -3.00 9.66
CA ILE A 425 17.63 -2.89 10.18
C ILE A 425 17.89 -1.49 10.75
N ASP A 426 17.45 -0.43 10.08
CA ASP A 426 17.63 0.94 10.54
C ASP A 426 16.89 1.18 11.87
N GLN A 427 15.63 0.73 11.97
CA GLN A 427 14.88 0.77 13.23
C GLN A 427 15.55 -0.07 14.33
N TRP A 428 16.07 -1.25 13.96
CA TRP A 428 16.80 -2.14 14.87
C TRP A 428 18.11 -1.53 15.39
N ILE A 429 18.84 -0.79 14.56
CA ILE A 429 20.05 -0.07 14.98
C ILE A 429 19.71 1.13 15.87
N GLU A 430 18.63 1.85 15.56
CA GLU A 430 18.20 3.02 16.33
C GLU A 430 17.68 2.62 17.72
N ASN A 431 16.91 1.55 17.82
CA ASN A 431 16.33 1.04 19.06
C ASN A 431 16.45 -0.49 19.15
N PRO A 432 17.55 -1.08 19.63
CA PRO A 432 17.75 -2.54 19.59
C PRO A 432 16.80 -3.42 20.43
N GLU A 433 15.93 -2.82 21.26
CA GLU A 433 15.02 -3.53 22.17
C GLU A 433 13.54 -3.43 21.77
N GLU A 434 13.17 -2.50 20.89
CA GLU A 434 11.77 -2.26 20.51
C GLU A 434 11.29 -3.06 19.27
N PRO A 435 12.00 -3.04 18.13
CA PRO A 435 11.52 -3.55 16.86
C PRO A 435 11.56 -5.08 16.82
N GLY A 436 10.85 -5.58 15.82
CA GLY A 436 10.81 -6.99 15.49
C GLY A 436 12.13 -7.57 14.97
N GLY A 437 12.26 -8.89 15.03
CA GLY A 437 13.38 -9.60 14.41
C GLY A 437 13.20 -9.81 12.91
N LEU A 438 14.27 -10.24 12.23
CA LEU A 438 14.30 -10.54 10.80
C LEU A 438 15.02 -11.87 10.57
N SER A 439 14.42 -12.75 9.77
CA SER A 439 15.07 -13.94 9.24
C SER A 439 15.01 -13.96 7.72
N LEU A 440 16.16 -14.07 7.05
CA LEU A 440 16.24 -14.21 5.60
C LEU A 440 16.73 -15.60 5.23
N LEU A 441 16.00 -16.30 4.37
CA LEU A 441 16.40 -17.55 3.74
C LEU A 441 16.76 -17.26 2.28
N ASP A 442 18.04 -17.40 1.92
CA ASP A 442 18.57 -16.97 0.63
C ASP A 442 19.23 -18.15 -0.13
N PRO A 443 18.56 -18.68 -1.18
CA PRO A 443 19.13 -19.70 -2.07
C PRO A 443 20.29 -19.23 -2.95
N THR A 444 20.54 -17.92 -3.05
CA THR A 444 21.45 -17.30 -4.03
C THR A 444 22.67 -16.59 -3.42
N GLU A 445 22.77 -16.51 -2.08
CA GLU A 445 23.77 -15.74 -1.29
C GLU A 445 23.69 -14.21 -1.41
N ASP A 446 23.14 -13.69 -2.51
CA ASP A 446 23.34 -12.29 -2.89
C ASP A 446 22.70 -11.31 -1.89
N LEU A 447 21.47 -11.57 -1.49
CA LEU A 447 20.68 -10.65 -0.69
C LEU A 447 21.13 -10.64 0.78
N ALA A 448 21.50 -11.80 1.32
CA ALA A 448 22.08 -11.92 2.67
C ALA A 448 23.41 -11.18 2.80
N TYR A 449 24.28 -11.28 1.79
CA TYR A 449 25.55 -10.53 1.76
C TYR A 449 25.32 -9.02 1.74
N ILE A 450 24.33 -8.55 0.99
CA ILE A 450 23.99 -7.12 0.96
C ILE A 450 23.50 -6.66 2.34
N ALA A 451 22.58 -7.41 2.97
CA ALA A 451 22.06 -7.03 4.29
C ALA A 451 23.18 -6.93 5.35
N LEU A 452 24.13 -7.85 5.35
CA LEU A 452 25.28 -7.80 6.25
C LEU A 452 26.25 -6.66 5.89
N ASN A 453 26.47 -6.39 4.61
CA ASN A 453 27.25 -5.24 4.14
C ASN A 453 26.67 -3.90 4.64
N ARG A 454 25.33 -3.79 4.73
CA ARG A 454 24.63 -2.62 5.28
C ARG A 454 24.89 -2.45 6.78
N LEU A 455 24.87 -3.53 7.56
CA LEU A 455 25.24 -3.51 8.98
C LEU A 455 26.71 -3.08 9.17
N LEU A 456 27.61 -3.58 8.33
CA LEU A 456 29.02 -3.18 8.34
C LEU A 456 29.20 -1.69 8.01
N LYS A 457 28.46 -1.18 7.02
CA LYS A 457 28.43 0.25 6.68
C LYS A 457 27.90 1.09 7.86
N ALA A 458 26.81 0.67 8.50
CA ALA A 458 26.27 1.36 9.67
C ALA A 458 27.28 1.44 10.82
N LYS A 459 27.97 0.33 11.13
CA LYS A 459 29.07 0.33 12.12
C LYS A 459 30.17 1.30 11.73
N LYS A 460 30.55 1.32 10.45
CA LYS A 460 31.57 2.24 9.94
C LYS A 460 31.16 3.71 10.11
N ASP A 461 29.88 4.02 9.91
CA ASP A 461 29.32 5.36 10.08
C ASP A 461 29.19 5.78 11.55
N GLY A 462 29.68 4.96 12.49
CA GLY A 462 29.66 5.22 13.92
C GLY A 462 28.37 4.80 14.62
N LYS A 463 27.45 4.11 13.93
CA LYS A 463 26.26 3.54 14.58
C LYS A 463 26.64 2.31 15.41
N HIS A 464 25.93 2.09 16.52
CA HIS A 464 26.13 0.91 17.35
C HIS A 464 25.43 -0.30 16.72
N VAL A 465 26.16 -1.39 16.50
CA VAL A 465 25.63 -2.65 15.98
C VAL A 465 25.95 -3.75 17.00
N ASP A 466 24.92 -4.30 17.63
CA ASP A 466 25.06 -5.43 18.56
C ASP A 466 25.23 -6.74 17.80
N TRP A 467 26.48 -7.15 17.58
CA TRP A 467 26.81 -8.38 16.86
C TRP A 467 26.35 -9.66 17.57
N SER A 468 26.03 -9.63 18.87
CA SER A 468 25.50 -10.81 19.58
C SER A 468 24.08 -11.20 19.13
N LYS A 469 23.36 -10.23 18.54
CA LYS A 469 22.01 -10.39 17.99
C LYS A 469 22.00 -10.58 16.47
N VAL A 470 23.17 -10.74 15.83
CA VAL A 470 23.31 -10.98 14.39
C VAL A 470 23.86 -12.38 14.15
N HIS A 471 23.09 -13.21 13.45
CA HIS A 471 23.37 -14.63 13.24
C HIS A 471 23.48 -14.91 11.74
N PHE A 472 24.52 -15.61 11.31
CA PHE A 472 24.73 -15.98 9.91
C PHE A 472 25.07 -17.47 9.81
N PHE A 473 24.23 -18.23 9.13
CA PHE A 473 24.36 -19.68 8.99
C PHE A 473 24.54 -20.06 7.52
N ARG A 474 25.69 -20.65 7.19
CA ARG A 474 25.91 -21.32 5.91
C ARG A 474 25.79 -22.82 6.07
N PHE A 475 25.05 -23.46 5.17
CA PHE A 475 24.87 -24.92 5.19
C PHE A 475 25.82 -25.64 4.20
N ARG A 476 26.48 -24.89 3.33
CA ARG A 476 27.45 -25.40 2.35
C ARG A 476 28.69 -24.52 2.35
N ASN A 477 29.84 -25.09 1.97
CA ASN A 477 31.12 -24.39 1.83
C ASN A 477 31.57 -23.61 3.09
N THR A 478 31.20 -24.08 4.28
CA THR A 478 31.62 -23.49 5.56
C THR A 478 32.53 -24.43 6.34
N ALA A 479 33.43 -23.84 7.13
CA ALA A 479 34.22 -24.59 8.10
C ALA A 479 33.44 -24.87 9.39
N TYR A 480 32.35 -24.16 9.67
CA TYR A 480 31.58 -24.23 10.92
C TYR A 480 30.09 -24.52 10.62
N PRO A 481 29.75 -25.73 10.16
CA PRO A 481 28.38 -26.06 9.81
C PRO A 481 27.45 -26.09 11.04
N PRO A 482 26.26 -25.47 10.97
CA PRO A 482 25.33 -25.42 12.09
C PRO A 482 24.78 -26.81 12.44
N ALA A 483 24.53 -27.04 13.72
CA ALA A 483 23.94 -28.28 14.22
C ALA A 483 22.40 -28.16 14.24
N LEU A 484 21.72 -28.98 13.44
CA LEU A 484 20.25 -28.98 13.33
C LEU A 484 19.61 -30.26 13.89
N ASN A 485 20.25 -30.91 14.87
CA ASN A 485 19.84 -32.23 15.37
C ASN A 485 18.32 -32.44 15.37
N LEU A 486 17.83 -33.33 14.49
CA LEU A 486 16.41 -33.59 14.32
C LEU A 486 15.78 -34.19 15.59
N LEU A 487 16.59 -34.89 16.40
CA LEU A 487 16.18 -35.50 17.65
C LEU A 487 16.34 -34.54 18.85
N HIS A 488 16.60 -33.26 18.61
CA HIS A 488 16.67 -32.29 19.68
C HIS A 488 15.28 -32.07 20.29
N ARG A 489 15.20 -32.25 21.62
CA ARG A 489 14.00 -31.98 22.41
C ARG A 489 14.20 -30.69 23.20
N PHE A 490 13.35 -29.69 22.95
CA PHE A 490 13.40 -28.44 23.69
C PHE A 490 12.89 -28.61 25.14
N PRO A 491 13.27 -27.72 26.07
CA PRO A 491 12.75 -27.75 27.44
C PRO A 491 11.22 -27.68 27.47
N GLY A 492 10.58 -28.66 28.14
CA GLY A 492 9.12 -28.73 28.30
C GLY A 492 8.36 -29.41 27.16
N GLU A 493 9.05 -29.88 26.12
CA GLU A 493 8.46 -30.63 25.00
C GLU A 493 8.36 -32.12 25.33
N ASP A 494 7.24 -32.76 25.01
CA ASP A 494 7.08 -34.21 25.15
C ASP A 494 7.75 -34.99 24.01
N THR A 495 8.14 -36.24 24.27
CA THR A 495 8.83 -37.09 23.29
C THR A 495 8.01 -37.30 22.02
N GLN A 496 6.70 -37.50 22.17
CA GLN A 496 5.81 -37.80 21.06
C GLN A 496 5.72 -36.63 20.08
N THR A 497 5.70 -35.39 20.56
CA THR A 497 5.76 -34.19 19.72
C THR A 497 7.02 -34.16 18.85
N VAL A 498 8.19 -34.51 19.41
CA VAL A 498 9.45 -34.59 18.64
C VAL A 498 9.37 -35.71 17.61
N VAL A 499 8.87 -36.89 17.99
CA VAL A 499 8.68 -38.04 17.08
C VAL A 499 7.79 -37.66 15.90
N GLU A 500 6.67 -36.99 16.16
CA GLU A 500 5.73 -36.56 15.13
C GLU A 500 6.35 -35.56 14.17
N ALA A 501 7.04 -34.54 14.68
CA ALA A 501 7.73 -33.55 13.87
C ALA A 501 8.79 -34.17 12.94
N VAL A 502 9.61 -35.09 13.46
CA VAL A 502 10.62 -35.80 12.65
C VAL A 502 9.94 -36.70 11.61
N MET A 503 8.86 -37.39 11.97
CA MET A 503 8.14 -38.25 11.04
C MET A 503 7.45 -37.46 9.93
N GLU A 504 6.86 -36.30 10.21
CA GLU A 504 6.30 -35.40 9.20
C GLU A 504 7.36 -34.94 8.21
N MET A 505 8.54 -34.57 8.70
CA MET A 505 9.68 -34.19 7.87
C MET A 505 10.16 -35.35 6.98
N ILE A 506 10.32 -36.56 7.52
CA ILE A 506 10.76 -37.73 6.73
C ILE A 506 9.70 -38.11 5.69
N LYS A 507 8.41 -38.02 6.02
CA LYS A 507 7.30 -38.30 5.08
C LYS A 507 7.24 -37.32 3.93
N PHE A 508 7.58 -36.06 4.19
CA PHE A 508 7.66 -35.05 3.14
C PHE A 508 8.75 -35.41 2.11
N MET A 509 9.88 -35.96 2.58
CA MET A 509 11.03 -36.27 1.73
C MET A 509 10.92 -37.59 0.96
N ILE A 510 10.32 -38.63 1.56
CA ILE A 510 10.17 -39.94 0.91
C ILE A 510 8.71 -40.29 0.70
N GLN A 511 8.31 -40.38 -0.57
CA GLN A 511 6.99 -40.82 -0.98
C GLN A 511 6.84 -42.35 -0.82
N GLY A 512 5.81 -42.79 -0.10
CA GLY A 512 5.44 -44.20 0.03
C GLY A 512 4.90 -44.55 1.42
N GLN A 513 3.70 -45.13 1.46
CA GLN A 513 3.08 -45.58 2.71
C GLN A 513 3.42 -47.05 2.98
N ALA A 514 4.27 -47.28 3.97
CA ALA A 514 4.53 -48.61 4.53
C ALA A 514 4.20 -48.53 6.02
N PRO A 515 2.94 -48.80 6.43
CA PRO A 515 2.47 -48.58 7.80
C PRO A 515 3.35 -49.27 8.86
N GLN A 516 3.85 -50.47 8.56
CA GLN A 516 4.76 -51.22 9.43
C GLN A 516 6.13 -50.53 9.56
N THR A 517 6.74 -50.11 8.45
CA THR A 517 8.01 -49.37 8.43
C THR A 517 7.89 -48.03 9.17
N GLU A 518 6.77 -47.32 9.02
CA GLU A 518 6.53 -46.08 9.76
C GLU A 518 6.33 -46.32 11.26
N ARG A 519 5.63 -47.39 11.65
CA ARG A 519 5.47 -47.77 13.05
C ARG A 519 6.81 -48.09 13.70
N LEU A 520 7.66 -48.85 13.00
CA LEU A 520 9.01 -49.16 13.47
C LEU A 520 9.89 -47.91 13.56
N LEU A 521 9.89 -47.06 12.53
CA LEU A 521 10.68 -45.83 12.56
C LEU A 521 10.26 -44.91 13.72
N ARG A 522 8.95 -44.74 13.96
CA ARG A 522 8.44 -44.02 15.14
C ARG A 522 8.95 -44.61 16.43
N ALA A 523 8.87 -45.93 16.57
CA ALA A 523 9.33 -46.61 17.77
C ALA A 523 10.84 -46.45 17.98
N ILE A 524 11.66 -46.56 16.93
CA ILE A 524 13.11 -46.35 17.02
C ILE A 524 13.41 -44.92 17.47
N ILE A 525 12.82 -43.91 16.82
CA ILE A 525 13.03 -42.50 17.19
C ILE A 525 12.65 -42.26 18.66
N GLY A 526 11.47 -42.73 19.07
CA GLY A 526 11.01 -42.57 20.45
C GLY A 526 11.90 -43.31 21.47
N THR A 527 12.41 -44.49 21.12
CA THR A 527 13.34 -45.27 21.95
C THR A 527 14.66 -44.52 22.12
N LEU A 528 15.22 -43.97 21.04
CA LEU A 528 16.45 -43.17 21.10
C LEU A 528 16.25 -41.89 21.93
N LEU A 529 15.09 -41.24 21.87
CA LEU A 529 14.78 -40.06 22.69
C LEU A 529 14.60 -40.40 24.19
N CYS A 530 14.40 -41.67 24.53
CA CYS A 530 14.24 -42.15 25.90
C CYS A 530 15.57 -42.62 26.54
N ASP A 531 16.69 -42.65 25.81
CA ASP A 531 17.99 -42.95 26.40
C ASP A 531 18.42 -41.81 27.35
N GLN A 532 18.72 -42.15 28.60
CA GLN A 532 19.14 -41.17 29.61
C GLN A 532 20.64 -40.91 29.62
N ASN A 533 21.43 -41.85 29.12
CA ASN A 533 22.89 -41.83 29.21
C ASN A 533 23.54 -41.19 27.98
N GLN A 534 22.81 -41.11 26.86
CA GLN A 534 23.36 -40.63 25.60
C GLN A 534 22.37 -39.77 24.82
N GLN A 535 22.88 -38.68 24.25
CA GLN A 535 22.14 -37.90 23.26
C GLN A 535 22.31 -38.52 21.87
N HIS A 536 21.20 -38.67 21.17
CA HIS A 536 21.15 -39.29 19.85
C HIS A 536 20.93 -38.26 18.74
N THR A 537 21.21 -38.70 17.52
CA THR A 537 21.01 -37.96 16.27
C THR A 537 20.34 -38.86 15.24
N ILE A 538 19.98 -38.31 14.09
CA ILE A 538 19.37 -39.12 13.02
C ILE A 538 20.29 -40.28 12.56
N LEU A 539 21.61 -40.12 12.71
CA LEU A 539 22.61 -41.15 12.38
C LEU A 539 22.62 -42.31 13.39
N SER A 540 21.94 -42.18 14.54
CA SER A 540 21.76 -43.26 15.50
C SER A 540 20.76 -44.31 15.02
N ILE A 541 19.84 -43.95 14.12
CA ILE A 541 18.79 -44.88 13.65
C ILE A 541 19.38 -46.03 12.84
N PRO A 542 20.26 -45.81 11.83
CA PRO A 542 20.94 -46.91 11.16
C PRO A 542 21.71 -47.79 12.14
N LEU A 543 22.43 -47.19 13.10
CA LEU A 543 23.21 -47.92 14.10
C LEU A 543 22.32 -48.81 14.97
N PHE A 544 21.19 -48.28 15.46
CA PHE A 544 20.20 -49.04 16.24
C PHE A 544 19.65 -50.27 15.49
N ILE A 545 19.48 -50.15 14.18
CA ILE A 545 18.97 -51.22 13.33
C ILE A 545 20.06 -52.27 13.09
N THR A 546 21.29 -51.86 12.75
CA THR A 546 22.34 -52.77 12.28
C THR A 546 23.23 -53.35 13.39
N ASP A 547 23.39 -52.63 14.50
CA ASP A 547 24.27 -53.02 15.61
C ASP A 547 23.42 -53.49 16.82
N GLU A 548 23.42 -54.81 17.06
CA GLU A 548 22.68 -55.43 18.16
C GLU A 548 23.19 -55.00 19.54
N VAL A 549 24.49 -54.71 19.65
CA VAL A 549 25.14 -54.36 20.91
C VAL A 549 24.75 -52.94 21.31
N PHE A 550 24.79 -52.01 20.36
CA PHE A 550 24.28 -50.65 20.57
C PHE A 550 22.78 -50.65 20.89
N ARG A 551 21.99 -51.49 20.21
CA ARG A 551 20.56 -51.63 20.47
C ARG A 551 20.28 -52.09 21.91
N ALA A 552 20.99 -53.12 22.38
CA ALA A 552 20.85 -53.62 23.75
C ALA A 552 21.18 -52.53 24.78
N TYR A 553 22.28 -51.79 24.57
CA TYR A 553 22.68 -50.67 25.42
C TYR A 553 21.57 -49.60 25.54
N VAL A 554 20.99 -49.16 24.43
CA VAL A 554 19.91 -48.16 24.45
C VAL A 554 18.67 -48.70 25.19
N LEU A 555 18.31 -49.97 24.99
CA LEU A 555 17.15 -50.59 25.64
C LEU A 555 17.31 -50.73 27.16
N GLU A 556 18.52 -50.96 27.65
CA GLU A 556 18.82 -51.01 29.09
C GLU A 556 18.72 -49.62 29.75
N ASN A 557 19.07 -48.58 29.00
CA ASN A 557 19.16 -47.19 29.49
C ASN A 557 17.88 -46.37 29.30
N LEU A 558 16.77 -47.01 28.91
CA LEU A 558 15.49 -46.32 28.75
C LEU A 558 15.03 -45.70 30.06
N GLY A 559 14.56 -44.46 29.96
CA GLY A 559 13.95 -43.72 31.06
C GLY A 559 12.74 -42.90 30.64
N GLY A 560 12.28 -42.06 31.57
CA GLY A 560 11.09 -41.23 31.36
C GLY A 560 9.76 -42.00 31.40
N PRO A 561 8.63 -41.29 31.18
CA PRO A 561 7.29 -41.86 31.30
C PRO A 561 7.01 -43.02 30.33
N GLU A 562 7.63 -43.01 29.15
CA GLU A 562 7.36 -43.94 28.05
C GLU A 562 8.23 -45.21 28.11
N LYS A 563 9.16 -45.32 29.07
CA LYS A 563 10.05 -46.48 29.23
C LYS A 563 9.33 -47.82 29.10
N LYS A 564 8.22 -47.98 29.85
CA LYS A 564 7.44 -49.23 29.88
C LYS A 564 6.85 -49.56 28.50
N TYR A 565 6.39 -48.54 27.78
CA TYR A 565 5.82 -48.70 26.44
C TYR A 565 6.87 -49.24 25.46
N TYR A 566 8.03 -48.58 25.35
CA TYR A 566 9.08 -49.01 24.43
C TYR A 566 9.69 -50.35 24.83
N THR A 567 9.88 -50.62 26.13
CA THR A 567 10.36 -51.92 26.62
C THR A 567 9.44 -53.07 26.17
N ASN A 568 8.12 -52.92 26.35
CA ASN A 568 7.16 -53.94 25.94
C ASN A 568 7.05 -54.04 24.42
N PHE A 569 7.11 -52.91 23.70
CA PHE A 569 7.08 -52.88 22.24
C PHE A 569 8.21 -53.75 21.65
N TRP A 570 9.46 -53.51 22.07
CA TRP A 570 10.61 -54.27 21.57
C TRP A 570 10.59 -55.74 21.99
N LYS A 571 10.13 -56.03 23.22
CA LYS A 571 10.10 -57.40 23.76
C LYS A 571 9.01 -58.28 23.13
N TYR A 572 7.81 -57.74 22.93
CA TYR A 572 6.63 -58.55 22.58
C TYR A 572 6.06 -58.30 21.18
N GLU A 573 6.30 -57.12 20.58
CA GLU A 573 5.59 -56.71 19.35
C GLU A 573 6.44 -56.75 18.08
N VAL A 574 7.76 -56.53 18.17
CA VAL A 574 8.62 -56.33 16.99
C VAL A 574 8.89 -57.63 16.23
N GLY A 575 9.33 -58.71 16.91
CA GLY A 575 9.66 -59.99 16.26
C GLY A 575 10.50 -59.82 14.98
N LYS A 576 10.08 -60.46 13.87
CA LYS A 576 10.75 -60.36 12.55
C LYS A 576 10.48 -59.06 11.78
N ALA A 577 9.57 -58.21 12.25
CA ALA A 577 9.18 -56.99 11.54
C ALA A 577 10.36 -56.03 11.29
N LEU A 578 11.34 -56.01 12.19
CA LEU A 578 12.53 -55.18 12.06
C LEU A 578 13.38 -55.60 10.86
N GLU A 579 13.64 -56.90 10.69
CA GLU A 579 14.39 -57.45 9.55
C GLU A 579 13.69 -57.10 8.23
N ASP A 580 12.38 -57.32 8.17
CA ASP A 580 11.55 -57.06 6.98
C ASP A 580 11.55 -55.57 6.55
N SER A 581 11.67 -54.64 7.51
CA SER A 581 11.63 -53.19 7.26
C SER A 581 13.00 -52.52 7.21
N THR A 582 14.09 -53.23 7.52
CA THR A 582 15.44 -52.64 7.68
C THR A 582 15.87 -51.87 6.44
N GLN A 583 15.86 -52.50 5.25
CA GLN A 583 16.30 -51.85 4.03
C GLN A 583 15.43 -50.63 3.67
N ALA A 584 14.12 -50.71 3.93
CA ALA A 584 13.19 -49.62 3.67
C ALA A 584 13.46 -48.39 4.57
N ILE A 585 13.82 -48.61 5.84
CA ILE A 585 14.19 -47.52 6.76
C ILE A 585 15.56 -46.93 6.35
N LEU A 586 16.55 -47.76 6.05
CA LEU A 586 17.88 -47.29 5.67
C LEU A 586 17.84 -46.43 4.38
N ASN A 587 17.05 -46.85 3.38
CA ASN A 587 16.85 -46.06 2.16
C ASN A 587 16.23 -44.69 2.45
N ARG A 588 15.31 -44.60 3.42
CA ARG A 588 14.68 -43.32 3.83
C ARG A 588 15.66 -42.37 4.54
N LEU A 589 16.71 -42.91 5.14
CA LEU A 589 17.69 -42.13 5.90
C LEU A 589 18.96 -41.83 5.09
N ASP A 590 19.06 -42.37 3.88
CA ASP A 590 20.25 -42.25 3.05
C ASP A 590 20.64 -40.79 2.78
N ILE A 591 19.65 -39.91 2.61
CA ILE A 591 19.84 -38.48 2.42
C ILE A 591 20.65 -37.82 3.54
N PHE A 592 20.52 -38.26 4.79
CA PHE A 592 21.24 -37.68 5.93
C PHE A 592 22.70 -38.12 6.03
N ARG A 593 23.09 -39.17 5.28
CA ARG A 593 24.44 -39.75 5.28
C ARG A 593 25.14 -39.69 3.93
N SER A 594 24.42 -39.38 2.85
CA SER A 594 24.92 -39.42 1.48
C SER A 594 25.98 -38.36 1.18
N THR A 595 25.94 -37.23 1.88
CA THR A 595 26.85 -36.10 1.69
C THR A 595 27.47 -35.62 3.00
N ALA A 596 28.74 -35.21 2.93
CA ALA A 596 29.48 -34.79 4.12
C ALA A 596 28.86 -33.59 4.84
N HIS A 597 28.29 -32.62 4.12
CA HIS A 597 27.67 -31.45 4.75
C HIS A 597 26.39 -31.81 5.51
N LEU A 598 25.50 -32.65 4.95
CA LEU A 598 24.31 -33.10 5.68
C LEU A 598 24.66 -34.00 6.86
N LYS A 599 25.67 -34.87 6.71
CA LYS A 599 26.21 -35.66 7.83
C LYS A 599 26.68 -34.74 8.95
N ARG A 600 27.38 -33.65 8.65
CA ARG A 600 27.81 -32.65 9.65
C ARG A 600 26.65 -31.87 10.24
N ILE A 601 25.66 -31.45 9.45
CA ILE A 601 24.52 -30.66 9.94
C ILE A 601 23.62 -31.48 10.88
N TYR A 602 23.27 -32.71 10.49
CA TYR A 602 22.31 -33.55 11.21
C TYR A 602 22.93 -34.62 12.11
N GLY A 603 24.24 -34.85 12.01
CA GLY A 603 24.98 -35.82 12.82
C GLY A 603 25.54 -35.27 14.12
N GLN A 604 25.46 -33.96 14.35
CA GLN A 604 25.82 -33.32 15.61
C GLN A 604 24.72 -33.53 16.67
N SER A 605 25.10 -33.77 17.92
CA SER A 605 24.15 -33.92 19.04
C SER A 605 23.57 -32.58 19.52
N HIS A 606 24.31 -31.49 19.34
CA HIS A 606 23.89 -30.13 19.71
C HIS A 606 22.84 -29.55 18.76
N PHE A 607 22.18 -28.46 19.18
CA PHE A 607 21.23 -27.71 18.37
C PHE A 607 21.57 -26.21 18.39
N SER A 608 21.92 -25.66 17.23
CA SER A 608 22.45 -24.29 17.10
C SER A 608 21.38 -23.20 17.06
N LEU A 609 20.12 -23.52 16.76
CA LEU A 609 19.12 -22.47 16.48
C LEU A 609 18.34 -22.06 17.74
N ASN A 610 18.53 -20.83 18.22
CA ASN A 610 17.77 -20.30 19.36
C ASN A 610 16.60 -19.42 18.91
N ILE A 611 15.73 -19.97 18.06
CA ILE A 611 14.64 -19.24 17.39
C ILE A 611 13.71 -18.54 18.39
N ARG A 612 13.45 -19.15 19.56
CA ARG A 612 12.60 -18.53 20.59
C ARG A 612 13.18 -17.19 21.06
N THR A 613 14.48 -17.19 21.37
CA THR A 613 15.18 -15.98 21.80
C THR A 613 15.22 -14.96 20.66
N TRP A 614 15.52 -15.41 19.44
CA TRP A 614 15.61 -14.54 18.27
C TRP A 614 14.30 -13.81 17.97
N MET A 615 13.17 -14.50 18.07
CA MET A 615 11.85 -13.90 17.85
C MET A 615 11.43 -12.96 18.98
N ASP A 616 11.74 -13.29 20.22
CA ASP A 616 11.31 -12.49 21.38
C ASP A 616 12.19 -11.25 21.61
N GLN A 617 13.50 -11.36 21.36
CA GLN A 617 14.48 -10.28 21.55
C GLN A 617 14.79 -9.51 20.26
N GLY A 618 14.21 -9.90 19.13
CA GLY A 618 14.36 -9.20 17.84
C GLY A 618 15.77 -9.35 17.25
N HIS A 619 16.18 -10.57 16.90
CA HIS A 619 17.50 -10.82 16.29
C HIS A 619 17.42 -10.76 14.76
N LEU A 620 18.56 -10.50 14.12
CA LEU A 620 18.76 -10.59 12.68
C LEU A 620 19.41 -11.94 12.35
N VAL A 621 18.78 -12.74 11.51
CA VAL A 621 19.21 -14.10 11.19
C VAL A 621 19.26 -14.30 9.69
N PHE A 622 20.42 -14.69 9.17
CA PHE A 622 20.64 -14.93 7.75
C PHE A 622 20.98 -16.41 7.53
N TYR A 623 20.19 -17.06 6.68
CA TYR A 623 20.38 -18.44 6.27
C TYR A 623 20.79 -18.48 4.80
N ASP A 624 22.04 -18.83 4.57
CA ASP A 624 22.62 -18.99 3.25
C ASP A 624 22.52 -20.47 2.83
N LEU A 625 21.80 -20.67 1.74
CA LEU A 625 21.44 -21.97 1.18
C LEU A 625 22.07 -22.21 -0.20
N ALA A 626 22.98 -21.35 -0.66
CA ALA A 626 23.54 -21.52 -1.99
C ALA A 626 24.52 -22.70 -2.03
N GLY A 627 24.68 -23.27 -3.22
CA GLY A 627 25.46 -24.50 -3.43
C GLY A 627 24.83 -25.78 -2.89
N MET A 628 23.69 -25.72 -2.16
CA MET A 628 22.93 -26.91 -1.77
C MET A 628 22.13 -27.48 -2.95
N GLY A 629 22.02 -28.81 -3.01
CA GLY A 629 21.09 -29.49 -3.91
C GLY A 629 19.64 -29.15 -3.57
N LYS A 630 18.72 -29.35 -4.53
CA LYS A 630 17.29 -29.01 -4.35
C LYS A 630 16.66 -29.76 -3.17
N GLU A 631 16.91 -31.06 -3.05
CA GLU A 631 16.37 -31.89 -1.97
C GLU A 631 16.95 -31.48 -0.60
N ASP A 632 18.28 -31.29 -0.52
CA ASP A 632 18.97 -30.80 0.67
C ASP A 632 18.40 -29.45 1.15
N ARG A 633 18.13 -28.54 0.21
CA ARG A 633 17.57 -27.21 0.49
C ARG A 633 16.15 -27.31 1.02
N GLN A 634 15.31 -28.11 0.39
CA GLN A 634 13.92 -28.34 0.83
C GLN A 634 13.87 -28.96 2.23
N LEU A 635 14.76 -29.93 2.50
CA LEU A 635 14.92 -30.56 3.81
C LEU A 635 15.29 -29.52 4.89
N THR A 636 16.34 -28.75 4.62
CA THR A 636 16.90 -27.79 5.57
C THR A 636 15.92 -26.66 5.85
N VAL A 637 15.34 -26.06 4.82
CA VAL A 637 14.37 -24.97 5.01
C VAL A 637 13.06 -25.50 5.57
N GLY A 638 12.59 -26.67 5.13
CA GLY A 638 11.37 -27.28 5.67
C GLY A 638 11.47 -27.47 7.17
N TYR A 639 12.63 -27.95 7.64
CA TYR A 639 12.91 -28.06 9.06
C TYR A 639 12.98 -26.71 9.76
N ILE A 640 13.76 -25.76 9.25
CA ILE A 640 13.88 -24.42 9.86
C ILE A 640 12.52 -23.73 9.96
N ALA A 641 11.76 -23.69 8.86
CA ALA A 641 10.43 -23.08 8.81
C ALA A 641 9.44 -23.79 9.76
N ASN A 642 9.51 -25.12 9.88
CA ASN A 642 8.75 -25.88 10.88
C ASN A 642 9.11 -25.43 12.31
N GLN A 643 10.39 -25.25 12.64
CA GLN A 643 10.79 -24.80 13.97
C GLN A 643 10.28 -23.38 14.27
N TYR A 644 10.34 -22.46 13.29
CA TYR A 644 9.72 -21.14 13.44
C TYR A 644 8.21 -21.25 13.66
N HIS A 645 7.50 -22.08 12.89
CA HIS A 645 6.05 -22.29 13.05
C HIS A 645 5.71 -22.76 14.47
N ARG A 646 6.40 -23.81 14.93
CA ARG A 646 6.17 -24.42 16.25
C ARG A 646 6.46 -23.44 17.39
N ILE A 647 7.57 -22.71 17.29
CA ILE A 647 7.96 -21.73 18.31
C ILE A 647 7.02 -20.52 18.28
N ALA A 648 6.58 -20.07 17.11
CA ALA A 648 5.59 -19.00 16.99
C ALA A 648 4.29 -19.37 17.72
N GLN A 649 3.77 -20.59 17.53
CA GLN A 649 2.54 -21.06 18.20
C GLN A 649 2.64 -21.04 19.74
N GLN A 650 3.85 -21.08 20.32
CA GLN A 650 4.08 -20.99 21.76
C GLN A 650 4.20 -19.55 22.28
N ARG A 651 4.24 -18.54 21.40
CA ARG A 651 4.32 -17.12 21.79
C ARG A 651 2.92 -16.58 22.11
N PRO A 652 2.80 -15.59 23.01
CA PRO A 652 1.50 -14.97 23.30
C PRO A 652 0.91 -14.26 22.09
N HIS A 653 -0.41 -14.12 22.07
CA HIS A 653 -1.09 -13.34 21.05
C HIS A 653 -0.67 -11.86 21.11
N GLY A 654 -0.48 -11.24 19.95
CA GLY A 654 -0.03 -9.84 19.86
C GLY A 654 1.48 -9.65 20.04
N SER A 655 2.26 -10.74 20.05
CA SER A 655 3.73 -10.67 20.07
C SER A 655 4.30 -9.76 18.99
N LYS A 656 5.51 -9.23 19.25
CA LYS A 656 6.29 -8.40 18.32
C LYS A 656 6.45 -9.10 16.97
N LEU A 657 6.53 -8.30 15.91
CA LEU A 657 6.78 -8.80 14.55
C LEU A 657 8.10 -9.59 14.53
N HIS A 658 8.14 -10.70 13.82
CA HIS A 658 9.35 -11.33 13.34
C HIS A 658 9.15 -11.54 11.84
N LEU A 659 9.91 -10.82 11.03
CA LEU A 659 9.77 -10.86 9.58
C LEU A 659 10.60 -12.02 9.04
N MET A 660 9.96 -13.04 8.48
CA MET A 660 10.63 -14.13 7.77
C MET A 660 10.51 -13.88 6.27
N MET A 661 11.64 -13.68 5.59
CA MET A 661 11.71 -13.52 4.14
C MET A 661 12.37 -14.74 3.49
N ILE A 662 11.78 -15.24 2.41
CA ILE A 662 12.36 -16.33 1.60
C ILE A 662 12.62 -15.76 0.20
N ASP A 663 13.90 -15.65 -0.16
CA ASP A 663 14.27 -15.30 -1.53
C ASP A 663 14.14 -16.50 -2.47
N GLU A 664 13.86 -16.23 -3.75
CA GLU A 664 13.59 -17.22 -4.79
C GLU A 664 12.74 -18.41 -4.29
N ALA A 665 11.59 -18.13 -3.68
CA ALA A 665 10.77 -19.10 -2.96
C ALA A 665 10.32 -20.31 -3.80
N GLN A 666 10.31 -20.21 -5.13
CA GLN A 666 10.07 -21.35 -6.02
C GLN A 666 11.14 -22.46 -5.88
N GLU A 667 12.34 -22.12 -5.43
CA GLU A 667 13.43 -23.05 -5.12
C GLU A 667 13.20 -23.80 -3.80
N VAL A 668 12.24 -23.34 -2.99
CA VAL A 668 12.03 -23.78 -1.62
C VAL A 668 10.54 -23.98 -1.33
N GLN A 669 9.96 -25.00 -1.95
CA GLN A 669 8.57 -25.37 -1.77
C GLN A 669 8.44 -26.36 -0.61
N VAL A 670 8.01 -25.87 0.55
CA VAL A 670 7.86 -26.70 1.76
C VAL A 670 6.44 -26.62 2.33
N PRO A 671 5.86 -27.72 2.86
CA PRO A 671 4.42 -27.80 3.16
C PRO A 671 3.98 -26.99 4.38
N VAL A 672 4.91 -26.52 5.21
CA VAL A 672 4.59 -25.73 6.39
C VAL A 672 4.25 -24.27 6.08
N LEU A 673 4.73 -23.72 4.95
CA LEU A 673 4.52 -22.31 4.62
C LEU A 673 3.03 -21.89 4.60
N PRO A 674 2.09 -22.67 4.01
CA PRO A 674 0.66 -22.39 4.13
C PRO A 674 0.17 -22.35 5.57
N SER A 675 0.66 -23.25 6.44
CA SER A 675 0.27 -23.29 7.86
C SER A 675 0.75 -22.05 8.62
N ILE A 676 1.93 -21.52 8.28
CA ILE A 676 2.46 -20.28 8.84
C ILE A 676 1.51 -19.11 8.52
N ILE A 677 1.07 -18.99 7.27
CA ILE A 677 0.17 -17.92 6.82
C ILE A 677 -1.19 -17.98 7.54
N GLU A 678 -1.69 -19.19 7.78
CA GLU A 678 -2.99 -19.38 8.43
C GLU A 678 -2.97 -19.10 9.94
N LYS A 679 -1.89 -19.50 10.62
CA LYS A 679 -1.89 -19.63 12.09
C LYS A 679 -0.99 -18.64 12.81
N ASP A 680 0.07 -18.15 12.19
CA ASP A 680 1.16 -17.50 12.93
C ASP A 680 1.08 -15.97 12.98
N ARG A 681 0.23 -15.34 12.15
CA ARG A 681 -0.05 -13.90 12.19
C ARG A 681 -0.29 -13.39 13.62
N LYS A 682 -1.17 -14.07 14.36
CA LYS A 682 -1.55 -13.71 15.74
C LYS A 682 -0.40 -13.86 16.74
N HIS A 683 0.65 -14.58 16.38
CA HIS A 683 1.87 -14.82 17.16
C HIS A 683 3.06 -13.96 16.68
N GLY A 684 2.82 -13.02 15.76
CA GLY A 684 3.81 -12.05 15.31
C GLY A 684 4.76 -12.55 14.23
N LEU A 685 4.64 -13.76 13.69
CA LEU A 685 5.49 -14.20 12.58
C LEU A 685 4.87 -13.76 11.23
N GLY A 686 5.56 -12.86 10.52
CA GLY A 686 5.17 -12.40 9.19
C GLY A 686 6.00 -13.09 8.11
N LEU A 687 5.37 -13.87 7.24
CA LEU A 687 6.03 -14.60 6.15
C LEU A 687 5.95 -13.81 4.85
N TRP A 688 7.09 -13.55 4.22
CA TRP A 688 7.20 -12.83 2.96
C TRP A 688 7.99 -13.66 1.94
N VAL A 689 7.35 -13.96 0.82
CA VAL A 689 7.98 -14.76 -0.25
C VAL A 689 8.38 -13.86 -1.41
N ILE A 690 9.59 -14.04 -1.94
CA ILE A 690 10.07 -13.35 -3.13
C ILE A 690 10.12 -14.40 -4.25
N THR A 691 9.44 -14.14 -5.35
CA THR A 691 9.35 -15.09 -6.47
C THR A 691 9.29 -14.36 -7.80
N GLN A 692 9.59 -15.04 -8.90
CA GLN A 692 9.42 -14.45 -10.22
C GLN A 692 7.95 -14.39 -10.64
N GLN A 693 7.19 -15.43 -10.29
CA GLN A 693 5.77 -15.57 -10.63
C GLN A 693 5.03 -16.26 -9.49
N VAL A 694 3.87 -15.74 -9.12
CA VAL A 694 3.06 -16.35 -8.05
C VAL A 694 2.39 -17.63 -8.56
N SER A 695 1.73 -17.57 -9.72
CA SER A 695 1.05 -18.72 -10.31
C SER A 695 2.00 -19.60 -11.13
N GLY A 696 1.96 -20.91 -10.91
CA GLY A 696 2.66 -21.93 -11.71
C GLY A 696 4.09 -22.25 -11.26
N GLN A 697 4.70 -21.43 -10.40
CA GLN A 697 6.01 -21.70 -9.80
C GLN A 697 5.94 -22.07 -8.32
N LEU A 698 4.95 -21.57 -7.59
CA LEU A 698 4.71 -21.93 -6.19
C LEU A 698 3.69 -23.07 -6.09
N ASP A 699 3.71 -23.78 -4.96
CA ASP A 699 2.66 -24.73 -4.62
C ASP A 699 1.29 -24.07 -4.68
N LYS A 700 0.29 -24.82 -5.15
CA LYS A 700 -1.07 -24.29 -5.32
C LYS A 700 -1.66 -23.84 -3.99
N THR A 701 -1.49 -24.63 -2.92
CA THR A 701 -2.01 -24.30 -1.59
C THR A 701 -1.38 -23.01 -1.09
N LEU A 702 -0.07 -22.86 -1.24
CA LEU A 702 0.64 -21.63 -0.85
C LEU A 702 0.15 -20.42 -1.65
N THR A 703 -0.03 -20.58 -2.96
CA THR A 703 -0.54 -19.53 -3.85
C THR A 703 -1.94 -19.08 -3.44
N ASP A 704 -2.86 -20.04 -3.25
CA ASP A 704 -4.24 -19.77 -2.86
C ASP A 704 -4.23 -19.02 -1.51
N ARG A 705 -3.47 -19.48 -0.51
CA ARG A 705 -3.34 -18.77 0.79
C ARG A 705 -2.76 -17.38 0.65
N LEU A 706 -1.70 -17.17 -0.13
CA LEU A 706 -1.11 -15.85 -0.32
C LEU A 706 -2.09 -14.88 -1.00
N THR A 707 -2.88 -15.35 -1.97
CA THR A 707 -3.84 -14.52 -2.72
C THR A 707 -5.16 -14.27 -1.98
N GLU A 708 -5.56 -15.17 -1.07
CA GLU A 708 -6.79 -15.04 -0.29
C GLU A 708 -6.55 -14.37 1.07
N ALA A 709 -5.45 -14.69 1.75
CA ALA A 709 -5.14 -14.17 3.08
C ALA A 709 -4.36 -12.85 3.05
N GLY A 710 -3.69 -12.54 1.93
CA GLY A 710 -2.70 -11.47 1.83
C GLY A 710 -3.30 -10.07 1.76
N GLY A 711 -2.94 -9.23 2.74
CA GLY A 711 -3.10 -7.78 2.62
C GLY A 711 -2.03 -7.15 1.72
N ASN A 712 -0.86 -7.79 1.58
CA ASN A 712 0.35 -7.16 1.03
C ASN A 712 0.83 -7.82 -0.28
N TYR A 713 0.77 -7.08 -1.38
CA TYR A 713 1.23 -7.50 -2.71
C TYR A 713 2.17 -6.46 -3.28
N PHE A 714 3.44 -6.81 -3.45
CA PHE A 714 4.47 -5.93 -3.99
C PHE A 714 4.83 -6.43 -5.38
N VAL A 715 4.32 -5.77 -6.39
CA VAL A 715 4.38 -6.22 -7.79
C VAL A 715 5.34 -5.34 -8.57
N CYS A 716 6.50 -5.90 -8.89
CA CYS A 716 7.42 -5.34 -9.89
C CYS A 716 6.96 -5.77 -11.30
N ARG A 717 7.63 -5.27 -12.35
CA ARG A 717 7.29 -5.56 -13.76
C ARG A 717 7.03 -7.04 -14.06
N GLN A 718 5.88 -7.32 -14.66
CA GLN A 718 5.34 -8.65 -14.91
C GLN A 718 5.39 -9.14 -16.37
N GLY A 719 5.16 -10.44 -16.56
CA GLY A 719 4.79 -11.02 -17.85
C GLY A 719 3.29 -10.92 -18.13
N HIS A 720 2.88 -11.15 -19.38
CA HIS A 720 1.48 -10.99 -19.78
C HIS A 720 0.51 -11.88 -18.97
N SER A 721 0.81 -13.18 -18.85
CA SER A 721 -0.01 -14.14 -18.11
C SER A 721 -0.09 -13.78 -16.62
N SER A 722 1.05 -13.52 -15.98
CA SER A 722 1.13 -13.16 -14.56
C SER A 722 0.42 -11.83 -14.26
N ALA A 723 0.58 -10.82 -15.12
CA ALA A 723 -0.09 -9.53 -14.99
C ALA A 723 -1.62 -9.66 -15.02
N LYS A 724 -2.16 -10.53 -15.90
CA LYS A 724 -3.61 -10.78 -15.99
C LYS A 724 -4.19 -11.42 -14.74
N VAL A 725 -3.45 -12.33 -14.11
CA VAL A 725 -3.86 -12.91 -12.83
C VAL A 725 -3.82 -11.85 -11.73
N LEU A 726 -2.73 -11.08 -11.65
CA LEU A 726 -2.52 -10.06 -10.63
C LEU A 726 -3.53 -8.90 -10.73
N GLU A 727 -4.01 -8.53 -11.92
CA GLU A 727 -5.10 -7.56 -12.08
C GLU A 727 -6.36 -7.99 -11.32
N GLY A 728 -6.70 -9.29 -11.36
CA GLY A 728 -7.82 -9.85 -10.60
C GLY A 728 -7.56 -9.83 -9.09
N VAL A 729 -6.37 -10.28 -8.67
CA VAL A 729 -5.94 -10.31 -7.25
C VAL A 729 -5.91 -8.90 -6.66
N MET A 730 -5.46 -7.91 -7.43
CA MET A 730 -5.36 -6.51 -7.01
C MET A 730 -6.66 -5.71 -7.22
N GLN A 731 -7.81 -6.39 -7.25
CA GLN A 731 -9.15 -5.78 -7.33
C GLN A 731 -9.34 -4.82 -8.51
N LYS A 732 -8.63 -5.06 -9.62
CA LYS A 732 -8.65 -4.25 -10.85
C LYS A 732 -8.22 -2.79 -10.67
N GLN A 733 -7.51 -2.47 -9.57
CA GLN A 733 -6.92 -1.13 -9.39
C GLN A 733 -5.73 -0.92 -10.32
N PHE A 734 -5.02 -2.00 -10.66
CA PHE A 734 -3.95 -1.99 -11.65
C PHE A 734 -4.31 -2.88 -12.82
N ARG A 735 -4.29 -2.31 -14.04
CA ARG A 735 -4.56 -3.06 -15.26
C ARG A 735 -3.37 -3.91 -15.69
N THR A 736 -3.67 -4.95 -16.47
CA THR A 736 -2.68 -5.84 -17.07
C THR A 736 -1.59 -5.10 -17.86
N GLU A 737 -1.93 -4.08 -18.65
CA GLU A 737 -0.93 -3.32 -19.43
C GLU A 737 -0.02 -2.48 -18.54
N TYR A 738 -0.51 -2.00 -17.40
CA TYR A 738 0.28 -1.20 -16.48
C TYR A 738 1.36 -2.05 -15.81
N LEU A 739 0.97 -3.19 -15.23
CA LEU A 739 1.90 -4.11 -14.55
C LEU A 739 2.99 -4.67 -15.49
N GLN A 740 2.71 -4.78 -16.79
CA GLN A 740 3.69 -5.18 -17.81
C GLN A 740 4.70 -4.07 -18.14
N ASN A 741 4.27 -2.82 -18.06
CA ASN A 741 5.05 -1.63 -18.46
C ASN A 741 5.65 -0.86 -17.28
N LEU A 742 5.54 -1.40 -16.06
CA LEU A 742 6.21 -0.86 -14.88
C LEU A 742 7.72 -0.71 -15.16
N PRO A 743 8.31 0.49 -14.94
CA PRO A 743 9.75 0.66 -15.02
C PRO A 743 10.50 -0.21 -14.01
N ASN A 744 11.81 -0.37 -14.21
CA ASN A 744 12.66 -0.99 -13.19
C ASN A 744 12.64 -0.13 -11.92
N LEU A 745 12.72 -0.77 -10.75
CA LEU A 745 12.68 -0.10 -9.44
C LEU A 745 11.38 0.64 -9.14
N VAL A 746 10.32 0.38 -9.92
CA VAL A 746 8.96 0.86 -9.65
C VAL A 746 8.09 -0.33 -9.29
N VAL A 747 7.38 -0.22 -8.18
CA VAL A 747 6.61 -1.31 -7.57
C VAL A 747 5.17 -0.86 -7.37
N ALA A 748 4.23 -1.60 -7.93
CA ALA A 748 2.82 -1.46 -7.61
C ALA A 748 2.52 -2.21 -6.32
N ILE A 749 1.97 -1.51 -5.34
CA ILE A 749 1.72 -2.01 -3.99
C ILE A 749 0.22 -2.06 -3.73
N GLN A 750 -0.24 -3.19 -3.22
CA GLN A 750 -1.45 -3.29 -2.41
C GLN A 750 -1.04 -3.61 -0.99
N THR A 751 -1.58 -2.89 -0.01
CA THR A 751 -1.38 -3.13 1.42
C THR A 751 -2.63 -2.71 2.19
N GLN A 752 -2.55 -2.59 3.51
CA GLN A 752 -3.62 -2.11 4.37
C GLN A 752 -3.17 -0.88 5.16
N ASP A 753 -4.13 -0.02 5.47
CA ASP A 753 -3.96 1.06 6.44
C ASP A 753 -5.29 1.38 7.15
N TYR A 754 -5.22 2.13 8.23
CA TYR A 754 -6.40 2.62 8.94
C TYR A 754 -7.01 3.83 8.25
N LEU A 755 -8.22 3.66 7.72
CA LEU A 755 -9.05 4.71 7.16
C LEU A 755 -10.33 4.84 7.99
N ASP A 756 -10.50 5.98 8.66
CA ASP A 756 -11.59 6.23 9.61
C ASP A 756 -11.63 5.19 10.76
N GLY A 757 -10.46 4.80 11.26
CA GLY A 757 -10.31 3.81 12.33
C GLY A 757 -10.59 2.36 11.91
N LYS A 758 -10.76 2.08 10.61
CA LYS A 758 -10.95 0.72 10.07
C LYS A 758 -9.81 0.37 9.14
N ALA A 759 -9.24 -0.83 9.31
CA ALA A 759 -8.27 -1.37 8.38
C ALA A 759 -8.95 -1.60 7.02
N LYS A 760 -8.44 -0.93 5.97
CA LYS A 760 -8.91 -1.07 4.59
C LYS A 760 -7.71 -1.29 3.68
N ASN A 761 -7.95 -1.98 2.56
CA ASN A 761 -6.93 -2.12 1.53
C ASN A 761 -6.67 -0.76 0.88
N VAL A 762 -5.40 -0.47 0.62
CA VAL A 762 -4.90 0.72 -0.03
C VAL A 762 -3.95 0.33 -1.14
N TRP A 763 -3.89 1.15 -2.18
CA TRP A 763 -3.07 0.91 -3.37
C TRP A 763 -2.22 2.13 -3.66
N CYS A 764 -0.97 1.88 -4.05
CA CYS A 764 -0.08 2.92 -4.51
C CYS A 764 1.00 2.35 -5.41
N THR A 765 1.63 3.22 -6.20
CA THR A 765 2.88 2.88 -6.88
C THR A 765 4.02 3.64 -6.24
N VAL A 766 5.12 2.94 -5.97
CA VAL A 766 6.31 3.52 -5.37
C VAL A 766 7.54 3.34 -6.25
N GLN A 767 8.42 4.32 -6.20
CA GLN A 767 9.77 4.26 -6.72
C GLN A 767 10.73 3.93 -5.58
N VAL A 768 11.57 2.93 -5.81
CA VAL A 768 12.52 2.41 -4.83
C VAL A 768 13.93 2.87 -5.23
N PRO A 769 14.75 3.38 -4.29
CA PRO A 769 16.13 3.72 -4.60
C PRO A 769 16.95 2.46 -4.97
N PRO A 770 18.03 2.61 -5.75
CA PRO A 770 18.85 1.48 -6.19
C PRO A 770 19.52 0.76 -5.01
N LEU A 771 19.79 -0.52 -5.24
CA LEU A 771 20.41 -1.42 -4.28
C LEU A 771 21.92 -1.18 -4.21
N ASN A 772 22.34 -0.28 -3.32
CA ASN A 772 23.76 0.00 -3.14
C ASN A 772 24.49 -1.09 -2.33
N ARG A 773 25.76 -1.31 -2.66
CA ARG A 773 26.75 -2.01 -1.84
C ARG A 773 27.87 -1.05 -1.49
N TYR A 774 28.59 -1.33 -0.41
CA TYR A 774 29.65 -0.46 0.08
C TYR A 774 30.98 -1.17 0.18
N LEU A 775 32.02 -0.45 -0.20
CA LEU A 775 33.40 -0.81 0.05
C LEU A 775 33.78 -0.57 1.52
N PRO A 776 34.91 -1.15 2.00
CA PRO A 776 35.45 -0.83 3.32
C PRO A 776 35.75 0.66 3.52
N ASP A 777 36.01 1.41 2.43
CA ASP A 777 36.22 2.86 2.45
C ASP A 777 34.91 3.65 2.51
N GLY A 778 33.75 2.99 2.49
CA GLY A 778 32.42 3.56 2.66
C GLY A 778 31.82 4.10 1.36
N LYS A 779 32.55 4.05 0.24
CA LYS A 779 32.03 4.42 -1.07
C LYS A 779 31.06 3.38 -1.59
N VAL A 780 30.09 3.84 -2.37
CA VAL A 780 29.16 2.97 -3.09
C VAL A 780 29.91 2.27 -4.21
N VAL A 781 29.73 0.95 -4.31
CA VAL A 781 30.27 0.13 -5.40
C VAL A 781 29.64 0.59 -6.72
N THR A 782 30.47 0.83 -7.72
CA THR A 782 30.01 1.23 -9.05
C THR A 782 29.37 0.03 -9.75
N TYR A 783 28.17 0.20 -10.30
CA TYR A 783 27.48 -0.86 -11.03
C TYR A 783 28.31 -1.37 -12.22
N GLY A 784 28.46 -2.68 -12.36
CA GLY A 784 29.24 -3.32 -13.43
C GLY A 784 30.76 -3.34 -13.21
N ASN A 785 31.28 -2.85 -12.07
CA ASN A 785 32.69 -2.97 -11.73
C ASN A 785 32.97 -4.23 -10.90
N ASP A 786 33.46 -5.29 -11.56
CA ASP A 786 33.72 -6.59 -10.93
C ASP A 786 34.78 -6.54 -9.83
N VAL A 787 35.75 -5.62 -9.92
CA VAL A 787 36.83 -5.49 -8.94
C VAL A 787 36.32 -4.93 -7.63
N GLU A 788 35.54 -3.84 -7.69
CA GLU A 788 34.92 -3.23 -6.50
C GLU A 788 33.89 -4.17 -5.88
N MET A 789 33.13 -4.88 -6.71
CA MET A 789 32.16 -5.87 -6.26
C MET A 789 32.85 -7.00 -5.48
N LYS A 790 33.97 -7.52 -5.99
CA LYS A 790 34.75 -8.56 -5.32
C LYS A 790 35.31 -8.06 -3.99
N ALA A 791 35.87 -6.86 -3.94
CA ALA A 791 36.39 -6.26 -2.71
C ALA A 791 35.29 -6.05 -1.65
N SER A 792 34.09 -5.61 -2.07
CA SER A 792 32.92 -5.51 -1.20
C SER A 792 32.50 -6.88 -0.63
N ASN A 793 32.50 -7.92 -1.47
CA ASN A 793 32.14 -9.27 -1.05
C ASN A 793 33.18 -9.88 -0.11
N GLU A 794 34.47 -9.65 -0.34
CA GLU A 794 35.56 -10.09 0.53
C GLU A 794 35.46 -9.47 1.94
N TRP A 795 35.09 -8.19 2.01
CA TRP A 795 34.86 -7.50 3.28
C TRP A 795 33.71 -8.14 4.07
N THR A 796 32.57 -8.37 3.40
CA THR A 796 31.42 -9.03 4.01
C THR A 796 31.75 -10.48 4.40
N ALA A 797 32.41 -11.25 3.53
CA ALA A 797 32.79 -12.64 3.77
C ALA A 797 33.71 -12.79 4.99
N SER A 798 34.64 -11.84 5.19
CA SER A 798 35.50 -11.82 6.38
C SER A 798 34.68 -11.72 7.66
N LYS A 799 33.61 -10.89 7.67
CA LYS A 799 32.70 -10.79 8.82
C LYS A 799 31.83 -12.03 8.99
N ILE A 800 31.38 -12.65 7.89
CA ILE A 800 30.63 -13.91 7.95
C ILE A 800 31.47 -14.99 8.64
N CYS A 801 32.73 -15.16 8.23
CA CYS A 801 33.64 -16.13 8.85
C CYS A 801 33.83 -15.88 10.36
N GLU A 802 33.91 -14.62 10.79
CA GLU A 802 33.99 -14.26 12.23
C GLU A 802 32.71 -14.69 12.99
N LEU A 803 31.53 -14.44 12.41
CA LEU A 803 30.25 -14.82 13.03
C LEU A 803 30.09 -16.34 13.12
N GLU A 804 30.48 -17.06 12.06
CA GLU A 804 30.41 -18.52 12.01
C GLU A 804 31.33 -19.19 13.04
N GLN A 805 32.55 -18.65 13.21
CA GLN A 805 33.50 -19.14 14.23
C GLN A 805 32.91 -19.09 15.65
N GLY A 806 32.12 -18.06 15.96
CA GLY A 806 31.43 -17.94 17.24
C GLY A 806 30.20 -18.85 17.39
N SER A 807 29.75 -19.50 16.31
CA SER A 807 28.45 -20.17 16.25
C SER A 807 28.50 -21.69 16.50
N GLY A 808 29.67 -22.33 16.40
CA GLY A 808 29.74 -23.79 16.50
C GLY A 808 31.15 -24.39 16.37
N LYS A 809 31.19 -25.72 16.28
CA LYS A 809 32.42 -26.51 16.15
C LYS A 809 32.97 -26.48 14.73
N SER A 810 34.26 -26.72 14.59
CA SER A 810 34.87 -26.86 13.26
C SER A 810 34.47 -28.18 12.60
N SER A 811 34.47 -28.21 11.26
CA SER A 811 34.14 -29.41 10.47
C SER A 811 34.99 -30.62 10.84
N ALA A 812 36.28 -30.42 11.18
CA ALA A 812 37.17 -31.49 11.57
C ALA A 812 36.84 -32.08 12.94
N GLU A 813 36.45 -31.24 13.91
CA GLU A 813 35.97 -31.68 15.22
C GLU A 813 34.65 -32.45 15.08
N ILE A 814 33.73 -31.94 14.24
CA ILE A 814 32.45 -32.60 13.98
C ILE A 814 32.65 -33.97 13.34
N ASP A 815 33.50 -34.07 12.31
CA ASP A 815 33.78 -35.35 11.66
C ASP A 815 34.38 -36.36 12.65
N LYS A 816 35.30 -35.91 13.52
CA LYS A 816 35.88 -36.74 14.57
C LYS A 816 34.82 -37.22 15.57
N GLU A 817 33.94 -36.33 16.05
CA GLU A 817 32.86 -36.70 16.98
C GLU A 817 31.88 -37.69 16.36
N ILE A 818 31.51 -37.48 15.09
CA ILE A 818 30.62 -38.37 14.35
C ILE A 818 31.29 -39.74 14.15
N ASP A 819 32.57 -39.79 13.79
CA ASP A 819 33.28 -41.04 13.57
C ASP A 819 33.53 -41.79 14.89
N GLU A 820 33.85 -41.08 15.97
CA GLU A 820 33.92 -41.68 17.31
C GLU A 820 32.56 -42.20 17.78
N PHE A 821 31.47 -41.54 17.41
CA PHE A 821 30.11 -41.97 17.74
C PHE A 821 29.69 -43.22 16.95
N LEU A 822 29.96 -43.25 15.64
CA LEU A 822 29.52 -44.32 14.74
C LEU A 822 30.45 -45.53 14.71
N TYR A 823 31.76 -45.34 14.86
CA TYR A 823 32.78 -46.37 14.61
C TYR A 823 33.74 -46.61 15.79
N GLY A 824 33.58 -45.91 16.91
CA GLY A 824 34.43 -46.08 18.08
C GLY A 824 34.37 -47.50 18.65
N LYS A 825 35.44 -48.30 18.46
CA LYS A 825 35.52 -49.68 18.95
C LYS A 825 35.40 -49.72 20.48
N GLY A 826 34.48 -50.55 21.00
CA GLY A 826 34.39 -50.90 22.43
C GLY A 826 33.49 -50.01 23.30
N LYS A 827 32.72 -49.06 22.74
CA LYS A 827 31.87 -48.14 23.52
C LYS A 827 30.67 -48.77 24.23
N TYR A 828 30.13 -49.86 23.70
CA TYR A 828 28.86 -50.44 24.19
C TYR A 828 29.01 -51.89 24.66
N LEU A 829 30.10 -52.27 25.32
CA LEU A 829 30.30 -53.65 25.79
C LEU A 829 29.31 -54.00 26.92
N VAL A 830 28.09 -54.39 26.54
CA VAL A 830 27.12 -55.07 27.41
C VAL A 830 27.47 -56.58 27.40
N PRO A 831 27.56 -57.27 28.56
CA PRO A 831 28.00 -58.67 28.61
C PRO A 831 27.03 -59.69 27.99
N GLU A 832 25.81 -59.31 27.61
CA GLU A 832 24.78 -60.27 27.19
C GLU A 832 24.05 -59.85 25.90
N LYS A 833 23.95 -60.78 24.93
CA LYS A 833 23.22 -60.58 23.68
C LYS A 833 21.71 -60.61 23.94
N VAL A 834 21.01 -59.48 23.77
CA VAL A 834 19.55 -59.45 23.75
C VAL A 834 19.05 -59.97 22.41
N MET A 835 18.66 -61.25 22.33
CA MET A 835 17.96 -61.77 21.15
C MET A 835 16.49 -61.33 21.16
N LEU A 836 16.07 -60.61 20.12
CA LEU A 836 14.66 -60.28 19.85
C LEU A 836 13.90 -61.53 19.35
N LYS A 837 13.79 -62.57 20.19
CA LYS A 837 12.80 -63.64 19.97
C LYS A 837 11.49 -63.19 20.59
N LYS A 838 10.39 -63.32 19.83
CA LYS A 838 9.05 -63.07 20.35
C LYS A 838 8.80 -64.01 21.54
N GLU A 839 8.92 -63.50 22.75
CA GLU A 839 8.50 -64.23 23.95
C GLU A 839 6.97 -64.22 23.99
N GLU A 840 6.36 -65.39 24.14
CA GLU A 840 4.93 -65.47 24.40
C GLU A 840 4.64 -64.81 25.77
N PRO A 841 3.59 -63.97 25.89
CA PRO A 841 3.26 -63.37 27.16
C PRO A 841 2.93 -64.48 28.17
N THR A 842 3.79 -64.67 29.17
CA THR A 842 3.48 -65.49 30.33
C THR A 842 2.43 -64.73 31.13
N ILE A 843 1.16 -65.09 30.96
CA ILE A 843 0.11 -64.72 31.90
C ILE A 843 0.41 -65.51 33.18
N LYS A 844 1.17 -64.93 34.11
CA LYS A 844 1.12 -65.38 35.49
C LYS A 844 -0.26 -65.02 36.03
N SER A 845 -1.13 -66.01 36.12
CA SER A 845 -2.38 -65.86 36.86
C SER A 845 -2.03 -65.73 38.34
N GLY A 846 -2.67 -64.82 39.07
CA GLY A 846 -2.44 -64.61 40.50
C GLY A 846 -2.80 -65.80 41.41
N LEU A 847 -3.04 -66.99 40.85
CA LEU A 847 -3.24 -68.25 41.57
C LEU A 847 -1.90 -68.95 41.88
N ASP A 848 -0.86 -68.76 41.06
CA ASP A 848 0.43 -69.45 41.23
C ASP A 848 1.28 -68.83 42.36
N GLU A 849 1.10 -67.55 42.67
CA GLU A 849 1.75 -66.89 43.83
C GLU A 849 1.08 -67.27 45.17
N MET A 850 -0.20 -67.67 45.16
CA MET A 850 -0.91 -68.11 46.36
C MET A 850 -0.62 -69.57 46.73
N GLU A 851 -0.26 -70.44 45.77
CA GLU A 851 0.16 -71.82 46.05
C GLU A 851 1.58 -71.90 46.63
N GLU A 852 2.50 -71.01 46.23
CA GLU A 852 3.82 -70.92 46.85
C GLU A 852 3.76 -70.34 48.28
N GLU A 853 2.94 -69.31 48.54
CA GLU A 853 2.76 -68.77 49.90
C GLU A 853 1.99 -69.72 50.84
N ALA A 854 1.06 -70.53 50.32
CA ALA A 854 0.35 -71.54 51.13
C ALA A 854 1.22 -72.74 51.54
N SER A 855 2.29 -73.01 50.78
CA SER A 855 3.25 -74.09 51.07
C SER A 855 4.24 -73.75 52.19
N LEU A 856 4.43 -72.46 52.50
CA LEU A 856 5.37 -71.96 53.52
C LEU A 856 4.76 -71.80 54.93
N VAL A 857 3.43 -71.94 55.09
CA VAL A 857 2.75 -71.78 56.40
C VAL A 857 2.36 -73.12 57.05
N ARG A 858 2.45 -74.27 56.35
CA ARG A 858 2.15 -75.60 56.93
C ARG A 858 3.41 -76.32 57.39
N GLY A 859 4.06 -75.73 58.37
CA GLY A 859 5.20 -76.32 59.07
C GLY A 859 5.05 -76.28 60.59
N THR A 860 3.86 -76.49 61.16
CA THR A 860 3.74 -76.86 62.58
C THR A 860 2.34 -77.38 62.92
N SER A 861 2.31 -78.50 63.66
CA SER A 861 1.21 -79.03 64.49
C SER A 861 0.32 -80.11 63.88
N GLU A 862 0.77 -81.35 64.06
CA GLU A 862 -0.07 -82.53 64.25
C GLU A 862 -0.97 -82.37 65.49
N LYS A 863 -2.26 -82.69 65.40
CA LYS A 863 -2.96 -83.70 66.23
C LYS A 863 -4.50 -83.57 66.14
N GLN A 864 -5.10 -84.76 66.03
CA GLN A 864 -6.42 -85.20 66.52
C GLN A 864 -7.71 -84.91 65.71
N GLU A 865 -8.18 -86.02 65.12
CA GLU A 865 -9.52 -86.61 65.22
C GLU A 865 -10.76 -85.96 64.56
N ASN A 866 -11.21 -86.64 63.50
CA ASN A 866 -12.58 -87.12 63.22
C ASN A 866 -13.77 -86.25 63.67
N LYS A 867 -14.57 -85.79 62.69
CA LYS A 867 -15.95 -86.28 62.46
C LYS A 867 -16.60 -85.70 61.19
N GLU A 868 -17.34 -86.60 60.54
CA GLU A 868 -18.57 -86.41 59.76
C GLU A 868 -18.53 -85.82 58.34
N LYS A 869 -18.83 -86.74 57.41
CA LYS A 869 -19.42 -86.59 56.07
C LYS A 869 -20.54 -85.54 56.02
N VAL A 870 -20.66 -84.80 54.91
CA VAL A 870 -21.85 -84.78 54.03
C VAL A 870 -21.46 -84.31 52.63
N ASP A 871 -22.03 -85.02 51.67
CA ASP A 871 -22.02 -84.94 50.21
C ASP A 871 -22.70 -83.66 49.67
N GLY A 872 -22.40 -83.24 48.43
CA GLY A 872 -23.19 -82.16 47.82
C GLY A 872 -22.57 -81.43 46.64
N ARG A 873 -22.66 -82.05 45.46
CA ARG A 873 -22.59 -81.37 44.15
C ARG A 873 -23.57 -80.19 44.11
N ASP A 874 -23.12 -78.95 44.26
CA ASP A 874 -23.89 -77.77 43.79
C ASP A 874 -23.13 -76.41 43.73
N SER A 875 -21.80 -76.42 43.59
CA SER A 875 -20.99 -75.19 43.59
C SER A 875 -20.37 -74.79 42.23
N GLN A 876 -20.53 -75.59 41.18
CA GLN A 876 -20.02 -75.26 39.83
C GLN A 876 -21.06 -74.64 38.87
N LYS A 877 -22.32 -74.45 39.29
CA LYS A 877 -23.36 -73.77 38.48
C LYS A 877 -23.68 -72.34 38.91
N LYS A 878 -23.20 -71.86 40.06
CA LYS A 878 -23.43 -70.47 40.52
C LYS A 878 -22.33 -69.47 40.13
N GLN A 879 -21.08 -69.89 39.94
CA GLN A 879 -20.02 -69.00 39.45
C GLN A 879 -20.09 -68.73 37.93
N MET A 880 -20.75 -69.61 37.16
CA MET A 880 -20.96 -69.40 35.73
C MET A 880 -22.08 -68.37 35.42
N GLN A 881 -22.98 -68.08 36.37
CA GLN A 881 -24.11 -67.15 36.19
C GLN A 881 -23.82 -65.68 36.61
N GLU A 882 -22.73 -65.41 37.33
CA GLU A 882 -22.31 -64.03 37.65
C GLU A 882 -21.38 -63.43 36.59
N ILE A 883 -20.65 -64.26 35.83
CA ILE A 883 -19.73 -63.81 34.77
C ILE A 883 -20.51 -63.38 33.50
N GLU A 884 -21.66 -64.00 33.21
CA GLU A 884 -22.52 -63.58 32.08
C GLU A 884 -23.24 -62.23 32.32
N LYS A 885 -23.38 -61.76 33.58
CA LYS A 885 -24.03 -60.47 33.89
C LYS A 885 -23.12 -59.26 33.74
N VAL A 886 -21.80 -59.42 33.78
CA VAL A 886 -20.85 -58.30 33.68
C VAL A 886 -20.46 -58.01 32.21
N ILE A 887 -20.61 -58.97 31.31
CA ILE A 887 -20.21 -58.85 29.89
C ILE A 887 -21.25 -58.09 29.04
N GLN A 888 -22.48 -57.85 29.53
CA GLN A 888 -23.50 -57.11 28.77
C GLN A 888 -23.43 -55.57 28.85
N HIS A 889 -22.49 -54.98 29.59
CA HIS A 889 -22.43 -53.51 29.75
C HIS A 889 -21.02 -52.94 29.54
N ALA A 890 -20.54 -52.92 28.28
CA ALA A 890 -19.53 -51.94 27.86
C ALA A 890 -19.51 -51.73 26.33
N GLN A 891 -19.86 -50.51 25.94
CA GLN A 891 -19.67 -49.82 24.64
C GLN A 891 -20.61 -50.15 23.47
N ILE A 892 -21.32 -49.11 23.00
CA ILE A 892 -21.20 -48.49 21.67
C ILE A 892 -21.97 -47.15 21.70
N LEU A 893 -21.33 -46.04 21.28
CA LEU A 893 -22.02 -44.80 20.89
C LEU A 893 -21.53 -44.35 19.50
N PRO A 894 -22.43 -44.14 18.53
CA PRO A 894 -22.13 -43.54 17.23
C PRO A 894 -22.51 -42.04 17.15
N PHE A 895 -22.03 -41.42 16.06
CA PHE A 895 -22.19 -40.06 15.55
C PHE A 895 -23.64 -39.52 15.37
N ARG A 896 -23.84 -38.19 15.50
CA ARG A 896 -24.12 -37.19 14.40
C ARG A 896 -25.13 -36.05 14.77
N LYS A 897 -24.79 -34.82 14.33
CA LYS A 897 -25.57 -33.57 14.05
C LYS A 897 -27.07 -33.48 14.44
N GLN A 898 -27.51 -32.35 15.04
CA GLN A 898 -28.24 -31.22 14.38
C GLN A 898 -28.81 -30.17 15.38
N LYS A 899 -28.96 -28.94 14.86
CA LYS A 899 -29.76 -27.75 15.24
C LYS A 899 -30.90 -27.92 16.27
N ALA A 900 -31.10 -26.91 17.15
CA ALA A 900 -32.09 -25.81 17.02
C ALA A 900 -32.36 -25.09 18.37
N GLU A 901 -32.62 -23.77 18.28
CA GLU A 901 -33.51 -22.86 19.04
C GLU A 901 -34.27 -23.41 20.29
N THR A 902 -34.66 -22.69 21.34
CA THR A 902 -34.86 -21.25 21.64
C THR A 902 -35.04 -21.04 23.16
N LYS A 903 -34.86 -19.78 23.60
CA LYS A 903 -35.63 -19.01 24.61
C LYS A 903 -35.40 -19.13 26.13
N GLN A 904 -35.42 -17.91 26.70
CA GLN A 904 -35.74 -17.45 28.07
C GLN A 904 -34.59 -17.56 29.09
N THR A 905 -34.27 -16.57 29.94
CA THR A 905 -35.04 -15.41 30.43
C THR A 905 -34.10 -14.37 31.03
N VAL A 906 -34.52 -13.10 30.99
CA VAL A 906 -33.89 -11.92 31.57
C VAL A 906 -33.94 -11.96 33.10
N THR A 907 -32.86 -11.54 33.77
CA THR A 907 -32.94 -10.95 35.12
C THR A 907 -32.04 -9.73 35.17
N VAL A 908 -32.67 -8.59 35.48
CA VAL A 908 -32.04 -7.28 35.68
C VAL A 908 -31.61 -7.18 37.14
N GLY A 909 -30.39 -6.72 37.37
CA GLY A 909 -29.90 -6.31 38.69
C GLY A 909 -28.92 -5.16 38.52
N ALA A 910 -29.40 -3.93 38.75
CA ALA A 910 -28.61 -2.73 38.82
C ALA A 910 -28.04 -2.52 40.23
N LYS A 911 -26.80 -2.01 40.33
CA LYS A 911 -26.42 -0.96 41.29
C LYS A 911 -25.07 -0.33 40.91
N ASN A 912 -25.07 0.99 41.03
CA ASN A 912 -24.00 1.95 40.73
C ASN A 912 -22.79 1.78 41.64
N GLU A 913 -21.62 2.24 41.19
CA GLU A 913 -20.96 3.39 41.83
C GLU A 913 -19.90 4.02 40.91
N THR A 914 -19.87 5.33 41.04
CA THR A 914 -19.07 6.33 40.36
C THR A 914 -17.63 6.35 40.85
N ASP A 915 -16.67 6.61 39.97
CA ASP A 915 -15.63 7.57 40.32
C ASP A 915 -15.07 8.28 39.10
N SER A 916 -15.27 9.60 39.13
CA SER A 916 -14.81 10.59 38.17
C SER A 916 -13.49 11.18 38.68
N ILE A 917 -12.42 11.04 37.93
CA ILE A 917 -11.21 11.85 38.13
C ILE A 917 -11.03 12.75 36.90
N LYS A 918 -11.38 14.02 37.11
CA LYS A 918 -10.89 15.15 36.32
C LYS A 918 -9.40 15.34 36.61
N ILE A 919 -8.57 15.40 35.58
CA ILE A 919 -7.33 16.17 35.61
C ILE A 919 -7.33 17.09 34.39
N GLU A 920 -7.28 18.37 34.68
CA GLU A 920 -7.20 19.49 33.75
C GLU A 920 -5.78 20.09 33.90
N LYS A 921 -5.23 20.58 32.77
CA LYS A 921 -3.97 21.35 32.60
C LYS A 921 -2.68 20.53 32.67
N GLN A 922 -1.69 20.71 31.80
CA GLN A 922 -1.17 21.99 31.32
C GLN A 922 -0.47 21.85 29.95
N VAL A 923 -0.69 22.83 29.09
CA VAL A 923 0.07 23.09 27.87
C VAL A 923 1.38 23.76 28.27
N GLU A 924 2.52 23.18 27.91
CA GLU A 924 3.79 23.89 27.85
C GLU A 924 4.46 23.70 26.49
N LEU A 925 4.63 24.82 25.81
CA LEU A 925 5.39 25.00 24.59
C LEU A 925 6.89 24.91 24.94
N SER A 926 7.62 23.98 24.33
CA SER A 926 9.06 24.11 24.18
C SER A 926 9.43 24.06 22.70
N LYS A 927 9.68 25.25 22.15
CA LYS A 927 10.44 25.44 20.91
C LYS A 927 11.89 25.15 21.23
N GLU A 928 12.43 24.03 20.73
CA GLU A 928 13.87 23.91 20.50
C GLU A 928 14.13 23.40 19.09
N THR A 929 14.69 24.31 18.31
CA THR A 929 15.20 24.17 16.96
C THR A 929 16.40 23.23 17.01
N ASN A 930 16.32 22.05 16.38
CA ASN A 930 17.48 21.18 16.22
C ASN A 930 17.94 21.20 14.75
N GLN A 931 19.08 21.83 14.54
CA GLN A 931 19.63 22.26 13.25
C GLN A 931 20.63 21.23 12.67
N LYS A 932 20.33 19.92 12.78
CA LYS A 932 21.28 18.84 12.44
C LYS A 932 20.78 17.79 11.43
N THR A 933 19.60 17.96 10.85
CA THR A 933 19.02 17.03 9.86
C THR A 933 19.32 17.39 8.40
N GLU A 934 19.95 18.54 8.11
CA GLU A 934 20.16 18.99 6.72
C GLU A 934 21.32 18.29 5.98
N THR A 935 22.27 17.66 6.68
CA THR A 935 23.46 17.07 6.00
C THR A 935 23.25 15.66 5.45
N TRP A 936 22.25 14.90 5.91
CA TRP A 936 21.98 13.54 5.40
C TRP A 936 21.09 13.53 4.15
N ILE A 937 20.35 14.63 3.91
CA ILE A 937 19.42 14.77 2.79
C ILE A 937 20.18 15.11 1.49
N GLU A 938 21.32 15.83 1.56
CA GLU A 938 22.08 16.21 0.36
C GLU A 938 22.74 15.01 -0.35
N ASP A 939 23.16 13.98 0.39
CA ASP A 939 23.75 12.77 -0.19
C ASP A 939 22.71 11.87 -0.89
N GLU A 940 21.44 11.87 -0.43
CA GLU A 940 20.35 11.22 -1.15
C GLU A 940 19.98 11.98 -2.44
N ILE A 941 20.06 13.31 -2.45
CA ILE A 941 19.75 14.15 -3.62
C ILE A 941 20.81 13.97 -4.72
N SER A 942 22.09 13.89 -4.36
CA SER A 942 23.20 13.68 -5.30
C SER A 942 23.08 12.36 -6.06
N GLY A 943 22.53 11.32 -5.43
CA GLY A 943 22.35 10.00 -6.05
C GLY A 943 21.19 9.92 -7.04
N PHE A 944 20.25 10.87 -7.03
CA PHE A 944 19.04 10.82 -7.88
C PHE A 944 19.26 11.40 -9.29
N ASP A 945 20.14 12.38 -9.45
CA ASP A 945 20.31 13.09 -10.73
C ASP A 945 21.18 12.35 -11.77
N SER A 946 21.93 11.30 -11.37
CA SER A 946 22.82 10.57 -12.27
C SER A 946 22.15 9.44 -13.09
N TRP A 947 20.98 8.95 -12.68
CA TRP A 947 20.42 7.69 -13.22
C TRP A 947 19.46 7.86 -14.40
N GLU A 948 18.99 9.07 -14.71
CA GLU A 948 18.14 9.33 -15.89
C GLU A 948 18.96 9.44 -17.20
N LYS A 949 20.26 9.16 -17.16
CA LYS A 949 21.16 9.23 -18.32
C LYS A 949 21.47 7.89 -19.00
N GLU A 950 20.88 6.78 -18.54
CA GLU A 950 20.99 5.47 -19.19
C GLU A 950 19.63 4.90 -19.65
#